data_AF-A0A9W7F7L5-F1
#
_entry.id   AF-A0A9W7F7L5-F1
#
_cell.length_a   1.000
_cell.length_b   1.000
_cell.length_c   1.000
_cell.angle_alpha   90.00
_cell.angle_beta   90.00
_cell.angle_gamma   90.00
#
_symmetry.space_group_name_H-M   'P 1'
#
loop_
_entity.id
_entity.type
_entity.pdbx_description
1 polymer ?
#
loop_
_entity_poly.entity_id
_entity_poly.type
_entity_poly.pdbx_seq_one_letter_code
_entity_poly.pdbx_strand_id
1 'polypeptide(L)'
;MSDEFEAKGRGFADGEDSVWTALDKSDDDMSAAGGGSLHFYNSTHATTSNGFLNISTTSSKTTWTGYNPFKESFVDLEKTYKSAMVNSWNKFCFTGGIVEIDAILPGDPNTAGLWPAIWILGNLGRATYEGSTNGIWPWSYDTCDRDKQHAQHLSGCSSVNHYGMNPMMGRGSTEIDILELMPGEKGWLPSTAPKIQRPYGAMTLQVAPGVEKNRPQSGHPPGRVGNDGTNGFPPTEPQSWYEGLGFGSNTSMNPFFYGTYLGETKPEEPTHRTKKEAFQADAVGAMHQLTRAHFERVHTYRMEWQPGKNGRIDWFVSTEGGRERPGLKKKVIEDGDEEEDKENTKNKHHKQPTHPPQFDPASKILPQTSSKWTHAFSIEDSSLSNLVGSQIPAEPSYLLFNTAVSSTWGFPYDTPDTCKKCYSCFDPECACALPPGFCDSLKDGKTSMLVDSVRVYQSNDHSAHVGNKHTVGCDPIEYPTREFIEGHEGLYMRPLPFSDKHALLPLKSGGGECKTDQDCGEGVCTKESELSFWSESTKTICNCGKSGYMGSYCKTKTYHDDKPGAYDYELNTSWFLNRVSIPYIPVELAGFLVALIAGFIGAFVVTLKKKKISGGTYRGIAGNEMTPQFNKRRAFHR
;
A
#
# COMPACT_ATOMS: atom_id res chain seq x y z
N MET A 1 -0.72 12.51 -6.58
CA MET A 1 0.30 11.67 -7.25
C MET A 1 -0.31 11.08 -8.51
N SER A 2 0.45 10.89 -9.58
CA SER A 2 -0.01 10.12 -10.74
C SER A 2 1.13 9.41 -11.48
N ASP A 3 0.81 8.28 -12.11
CA ASP A 3 1.71 7.54 -13.02
C ASP A 3 0.89 6.96 -14.17
N GLU A 4 1.28 7.28 -15.41
CA GLU A 4 0.58 6.89 -16.65
C GLU A 4 1.38 5.83 -17.44
N PHE A 5 2.50 5.33 -16.90
CA PHE A 5 3.28 4.21 -17.45
C PHE A 5 3.74 4.30 -18.93
N GLU A 6 3.78 5.52 -19.50
CA GLU A 6 4.11 5.78 -20.91
C GLU A 6 5.56 5.43 -21.32
N ALA A 7 6.49 5.42 -20.36
CA ALA A 7 7.90 5.13 -20.62
C ALA A 7 8.09 3.64 -20.90
N LYS A 8 8.14 3.24 -22.18
CA LYS A 8 8.32 1.85 -22.64
C LYS A 8 9.55 1.16 -22.04
N GLY A 9 9.38 -0.10 -21.62
CA GLY A 9 10.46 -0.98 -21.16
C GLY A 9 10.99 -0.64 -19.77
N ARG A 10 10.24 0.14 -18.98
CA ARG A 10 10.54 0.42 -17.57
C ARG A 10 10.59 -0.90 -16.80
N GLY A 11 11.69 -1.10 -16.08
CA GLY A 11 11.86 -2.19 -15.11
C GLY A 11 11.43 -1.73 -13.73
N PHE A 12 11.04 -2.69 -12.90
CA PHE A 12 10.53 -2.45 -11.56
C PHE A 12 11.25 -3.32 -10.52
N ALA A 13 12.40 -3.92 -10.84
CA ALA A 13 13.17 -4.66 -9.85
C ALA A 13 13.54 -3.74 -8.66
N ASP A 14 13.84 -4.33 -7.51
CA ASP A 14 14.09 -3.55 -6.32
C ASP A 14 15.23 -2.54 -6.51
N GLY A 15 14.98 -1.29 -6.10
CA GLY A 15 15.87 -0.15 -6.37
C GLY A 15 15.86 0.43 -7.80
N GLU A 16 15.16 -0.14 -8.78
CA GLU A 16 15.16 0.36 -10.17
C GLU A 16 14.20 1.50 -10.46
N ASP A 17 13.15 1.64 -9.64
CA ASP A 17 12.11 2.64 -9.82
C ASP A 17 11.90 3.49 -8.56
N SER A 18 11.51 4.76 -8.75
CA SER A 18 11.32 5.72 -7.64
C SER A 18 10.02 5.54 -6.88
N VAL A 19 9.00 4.94 -7.47
CA VAL A 19 7.65 4.82 -6.88
C VAL A 19 7.31 3.37 -6.62
N TRP A 20 7.69 2.47 -7.52
CA TRP A 20 7.24 1.08 -7.51
C TRP A 20 8.39 0.10 -7.24
N THR A 21 8.08 -1.06 -6.70
CA THR A 21 8.95 -2.23 -6.62
C THR A 21 8.15 -3.47 -6.98
N ALA A 22 8.69 -4.29 -7.87
CA ALA A 22 8.23 -5.63 -8.19
C ALA A 22 9.03 -6.67 -7.39
N LEU A 23 8.36 -7.67 -6.85
CA LEU A 23 8.99 -8.70 -6.00
C LEU A 23 9.65 -9.82 -6.83
N ASP A 24 10.74 -10.38 -6.29
CA ASP A 24 11.42 -11.60 -6.79
C ASP A 24 11.41 -12.70 -5.72
N LYS A 25 10.22 -13.22 -5.40
CA LYS A 25 10.01 -14.10 -4.24
C LYS A 25 8.69 -14.88 -4.32
N SER A 26 8.53 -15.95 -3.52
CA SER A 26 7.22 -16.64 -3.39
C SER A 26 6.31 -15.91 -2.42
N ASP A 27 5.00 -15.91 -2.68
CA ASP A 27 3.99 -15.33 -1.78
C ASP A 27 4.07 -15.91 -0.35
N ASP A 28 4.39 -17.20 -0.28
CA ASP A 28 4.40 -18.04 0.91
C ASP A 28 5.81 -18.48 1.34
N ASP A 29 6.83 -17.67 1.01
CA ASP A 29 8.27 -17.94 1.19
C ASP A 29 8.68 -18.46 2.58
N MET A 30 7.94 -18.09 3.62
CA MET A 30 8.24 -18.48 5.00
C MET A 30 7.32 -19.61 5.51
N SER A 31 6.23 -19.94 4.80
CA SER A 31 5.41 -21.10 5.14
C SER A 31 6.06 -22.40 4.61
N ALA A 32 6.08 -23.50 5.37
CA ALA A 32 6.59 -24.77 4.85
C ALA A 32 5.51 -25.77 4.47
N ALA A 33 4.26 -25.50 4.81
CA ALA A 33 3.13 -26.23 4.23
C ALA A 33 2.85 -25.80 2.78
N GLY A 34 3.43 -24.67 2.34
CA GLY A 34 3.00 -23.95 1.16
C GLY A 34 1.60 -23.39 1.41
N GLY A 35 1.44 -22.07 1.44
CA GLY A 35 0.18 -21.39 1.73
C GLY A 35 -0.91 -21.67 0.69
N GLY A 36 -0.71 -22.60 -0.23
CA GLY A 36 -1.56 -22.88 -1.37
C GLY A 36 -1.18 -22.10 -2.62
N SER A 37 -0.36 -21.04 -2.49
CA SER A 37 0.14 -20.26 -3.63
C SER A 37 0.95 -21.14 -4.58
N LEU A 38 0.76 -20.97 -5.88
CA LEU A 38 1.40 -21.77 -6.92
C LEU A 38 2.38 -20.96 -7.78
N HIS A 39 2.39 -19.65 -7.61
CA HIS A 39 3.20 -18.72 -8.38
C HIS A 39 4.44 -18.29 -7.60
N PHE A 40 5.49 -17.94 -8.33
CA PHE A 40 6.62 -17.16 -7.85
C PHE A 40 6.49 -15.75 -8.44
N TYR A 41 6.51 -14.71 -7.60
CA TYR A 41 6.58 -13.34 -8.10
C TYR A 41 7.98 -13.07 -8.64
N ASN A 42 8.06 -12.58 -9.86
CA ASN A 42 9.30 -12.29 -10.56
C ASN A 42 9.22 -10.91 -11.19
N SER A 43 10.19 -10.04 -10.88
CA SER A 43 10.17 -8.64 -11.31
C SER A 43 10.19 -8.47 -12.82
N THR A 44 10.75 -9.44 -13.57
CA THR A 44 10.77 -9.42 -15.05
C THR A 44 9.37 -9.56 -15.68
N HIS A 45 8.38 -10.01 -14.91
CA HIS A 45 6.98 -10.10 -15.34
C HIS A 45 6.20 -8.80 -15.12
N ALA A 46 6.84 -7.77 -14.57
CA ALA A 46 6.36 -6.39 -14.50
C ALA A 46 7.21 -5.52 -15.44
N THR A 47 6.60 -5.00 -16.50
CA THR A 47 7.26 -4.05 -17.40
C THR A 47 6.25 -3.12 -18.04
N THR A 48 6.69 -2.05 -18.71
CA THR A 48 5.79 -1.15 -19.43
C THR A 48 5.83 -1.36 -20.93
N SER A 49 4.66 -1.41 -21.56
CA SER A 49 4.52 -1.49 -23.01
C SER A 49 3.18 -0.92 -23.47
N ASN A 50 3.17 -0.24 -24.61
CA ASN A 50 1.97 0.41 -25.18
C ASN A 50 1.27 1.37 -24.21
N GLY A 51 2.05 2.05 -23.35
CA GLY A 51 1.53 2.96 -22.33
C GLY A 51 0.87 2.27 -21.13
N PHE A 52 1.05 0.96 -20.92
CA PHE A 52 0.54 0.25 -19.76
C PHE A 52 1.69 -0.31 -18.92
N LEU A 53 1.55 -0.33 -17.59
CA LEU A 53 2.18 -1.34 -16.76
C LEU A 53 1.53 -2.69 -17.05
N ASN A 54 2.34 -3.67 -17.44
CA ASN A 54 1.95 -5.03 -17.77
C ASN A 54 2.42 -5.96 -16.64
N ILE A 55 1.47 -6.57 -15.95
CA ILE A 55 1.71 -7.64 -14.97
C ILE A 55 1.30 -8.95 -15.65
N SER A 56 2.29 -9.68 -16.15
CA SER A 56 2.10 -10.91 -16.90
C SER A 56 2.08 -12.15 -16.00
N THR A 57 1.39 -13.20 -16.45
CA THR A 57 1.38 -14.52 -15.81
C THR A 57 1.72 -15.59 -16.83
N THR A 58 2.66 -16.47 -16.51
CA THR A 58 3.09 -17.57 -17.38
C THR A 58 3.16 -18.89 -16.62
N SER A 59 2.95 -20.00 -17.33
CA SER A 59 3.33 -21.33 -16.84
C SER A 59 4.84 -21.52 -17.10
N SER A 60 5.65 -21.15 -16.12
CA SER A 60 7.11 -21.34 -16.12
C SER A 60 7.54 -21.80 -14.75
N LYS A 61 8.38 -22.84 -14.69
CA LYS A 61 9.01 -23.27 -13.45
C LYS A 61 10.00 -22.22 -12.93
N THR A 62 10.03 -22.07 -11.61
CA THR A 62 11.05 -21.34 -10.86
C THR A 62 11.54 -22.24 -9.76
N THR A 63 12.85 -22.42 -9.65
CA THR A 63 13.50 -23.09 -8.54
C THR A 63 14.37 -22.10 -7.78
N TRP A 64 14.31 -22.11 -6.46
CA TRP A 64 15.17 -21.28 -5.62
C TRP A 64 15.48 -21.98 -4.31
N THR A 65 16.56 -21.57 -3.65
CA THR A 65 16.89 -22.03 -2.31
C THR A 65 16.21 -21.10 -1.30
N GLY A 66 15.21 -21.61 -0.59
CA GLY A 66 14.46 -20.88 0.44
C GLY A 66 14.81 -21.37 1.85
N TYR A 67 14.55 -20.53 2.85
CA TYR A 67 14.65 -20.95 4.25
C TYR A 67 13.37 -21.68 4.66
N ASN A 68 13.50 -22.92 5.13
CA ASN A 68 12.39 -23.64 5.73
C ASN A 68 12.48 -23.48 7.26
N PRO A 69 11.60 -22.69 7.90
CA PRO A 69 11.72 -22.42 9.34
C PRO A 69 11.49 -23.65 10.22
N PHE A 70 10.88 -24.73 9.73
CA PHE A 70 10.60 -25.95 10.53
C PHE A 70 11.69 -26.99 10.44
N LYS A 71 12.32 -27.09 9.26
CA LYS A 71 13.55 -27.86 9.11
C LYS A 71 14.77 -27.08 9.57
N GLU A 72 14.59 -25.81 9.95
CA GLU A 72 15.63 -24.85 10.31
C GLU A 72 16.81 -24.85 9.33
N SER A 73 16.52 -25.04 8.04
CA SER A 73 17.54 -25.27 7.01
C SER A 73 17.09 -24.77 5.64
N PHE A 74 18.07 -24.53 4.78
CA PHE A 74 17.85 -24.17 3.39
C PHE A 74 17.45 -25.39 2.58
N VAL A 75 16.38 -25.24 1.81
CA VAL A 75 15.86 -26.29 0.94
C VAL A 75 15.58 -25.72 -0.45
N ASP A 76 15.73 -26.57 -1.46
CA ASP A 76 15.32 -26.21 -2.82
C ASP A 76 13.79 -26.29 -2.92
N LEU A 77 13.19 -25.19 -3.36
CA LEU A 77 11.76 -25.01 -3.55
C LEU A 77 11.47 -24.81 -5.03
N GLU A 78 10.27 -25.19 -5.46
CA GLU A 78 9.80 -25.01 -6.85
C GLU A 78 8.37 -24.44 -6.87
N LYS A 79 8.12 -23.51 -7.80
CA LYS A 79 6.76 -23.09 -8.21
C LYS A 79 6.63 -23.26 -9.73
N THR A 80 5.42 -23.57 -10.19
CA THR A 80 5.12 -23.90 -11.59
C THR A 80 4.58 -22.73 -12.41
N TYR A 81 4.30 -21.59 -11.75
CA TYR A 81 3.85 -20.36 -12.39
C TYR A 81 4.75 -19.19 -12.02
N LYS A 82 4.86 -18.22 -12.92
CA LYS A 82 5.48 -16.91 -12.66
C LYS A 82 4.45 -15.82 -12.87
N SER A 83 4.43 -14.85 -11.96
CA SER A 83 3.71 -13.59 -12.17
C SER A 83 4.46 -12.43 -11.51
N ALA A 84 3.83 -11.29 -11.29
CA ALA A 84 4.43 -10.18 -10.56
C ALA A 84 3.46 -9.59 -9.53
N MET A 85 4.04 -9.10 -8.44
CA MET A 85 3.42 -8.18 -7.50
C MET A 85 4.23 -6.89 -7.53
N VAL A 86 3.58 -5.80 -7.89
CA VAL A 86 4.14 -4.44 -7.93
C VAL A 86 3.52 -3.63 -6.80
N ASN A 87 4.33 -2.96 -6.00
CA ASN A 87 3.85 -2.16 -4.88
C ASN A 87 4.64 -0.87 -4.68
N SER A 88 4.07 0.09 -3.94
CA SER A 88 4.73 1.36 -3.59
C SER A 88 5.24 1.42 -2.14
N TRP A 89 5.44 0.26 -1.49
CA TRP A 89 5.78 0.17 -0.06
C TRP A 89 7.01 1.01 0.28
N ASN A 90 6.85 1.87 1.28
CA ASN A 90 7.87 2.81 1.74
C ASN A 90 8.53 3.68 0.63
N LYS A 91 7.84 3.87 -0.51
CA LYS A 91 8.24 4.77 -1.60
C LYS A 91 7.21 5.86 -1.84
N PHE A 92 5.96 5.46 -1.99
CA PHE A 92 4.82 6.35 -2.05
C PHE A 92 3.73 5.80 -1.14
N CYS A 93 3.46 6.53 -0.07
CA CYS A 93 2.37 6.25 0.85
C CYS A 93 1.47 7.49 0.98
N PHE A 94 0.23 7.27 1.40
CA PHE A 94 -0.76 8.33 1.56
C PHE A 94 -1.85 7.90 2.55
N THR A 95 -2.59 8.87 3.09
CA THR A 95 -3.81 8.65 3.87
C THR A 95 -4.99 9.37 3.24
N GLY A 96 -6.10 8.66 3.06
CA GLY A 96 -7.32 9.20 2.50
C GLY A 96 -7.20 9.80 1.09
N GLY A 97 -8.25 10.52 0.70
CA GLY A 97 -8.41 11.10 -0.62
C GLY A 97 -9.08 10.16 -1.62
N ILE A 98 -8.93 10.47 -2.90
CA ILE A 98 -9.49 9.69 -4.00
C ILE A 98 -8.35 8.95 -4.69
N VAL A 99 -8.51 7.65 -4.89
CA VAL A 99 -7.64 6.80 -5.70
C VAL A 99 -8.42 6.36 -6.94
N GLU A 100 -7.87 6.62 -8.12
CA GLU A 100 -8.41 6.17 -9.41
C GLU A 100 -7.36 5.33 -10.13
N ILE A 101 -7.77 4.14 -10.58
CA ILE A 101 -6.90 3.18 -11.26
C ILE A 101 -7.60 2.74 -12.53
N ASP A 102 -6.99 3.07 -13.67
CA ASP A 102 -7.46 2.64 -14.98
C ASP A 102 -6.79 1.30 -15.32
N ALA A 103 -7.58 0.23 -15.47
CA ALA A 103 -7.01 -1.09 -15.72
C ALA A 103 -7.85 -1.97 -16.67
N ILE A 104 -7.18 -2.96 -17.27
CA ILE A 104 -7.77 -4.08 -18.01
C ILE A 104 -7.39 -5.38 -17.30
N LEU A 105 -8.40 -6.17 -16.93
CA LEU A 105 -8.23 -7.41 -16.17
C LEU A 105 -7.62 -8.54 -17.04
N PRO A 106 -6.77 -9.42 -16.47
CA PRO A 106 -6.07 -10.45 -17.23
C PRO A 106 -6.95 -11.63 -17.66
N GLY A 107 -6.53 -12.31 -18.72
CA GLY A 107 -7.05 -13.62 -19.10
C GLY A 107 -8.44 -13.58 -19.78
N ASP A 108 -9.02 -14.76 -19.99
CA ASP A 108 -10.42 -14.88 -20.41
C ASP A 108 -11.33 -14.80 -19.16
N PRO A 109 -12.42 -14.01 -19.18
CA PRO A 109 -13.33 -13.89 -18.04
C PRO A 109 -13.93 -15.21 -17.56
N ASN A 110 -14.04 -16.23 -18.42
CA ASN A 110 -14.66 -17.51 -18.10
C ASN A 110 -13.64 -18.59 -17.68
N THR A 111 -12.35 -18.28 -17.72
CA THR A 111 -11.30 -19.21 -17.30
C THR A 111 -10.89 -18.91 -15.87
N ALA A 112 -11.15 -19.85 -14.96
CA ALA A 112 -10.75 -19.71 -13.57
C ALA A 112 -9.25 -19.98 -13.35
N GLY A 113 -8.73 -19.62 -12.18
CA GLY A 113 -7.38 -19.94 -11.72
C GLY A 113 -6.47 -18.75 -11.47
N LEU A 114 -6.79 -17.60 -12.04
CA LEU A 114 -6.10 -16.34 -11.73
C LEU A 114 -6.81 -15.65 -10.57
N TRP A 115 -6.03 -14.99 -9.71
CA TRP A 115 -6.53 -14.08 -8.68
C TRP A 115 -5.83 -12.71 -8.79
N PRO A 116 -6.29 -11.85 -9.70
CA PRO A 116 -5.81 -10.48 -9.82
C PRO A 116 -6.35 -9.60 -8.71
N ALA A 117 -5.50 -8.75 -8.14
CA ALA A 117 -5.89 -7.81 -7.10
C ALA A 117 -5.29 -6.42 -7.33
N ILE A 118 -6.08 -5.42 -6.94
CA ILE A 118 -5.73 -4.01 -6.84
C ILE A 118 -6.14 -3.59 -5.42
N TRP A 119 -5.15 -3.30 -4.59
CA TRP A 119 -5.38 -3.18 -3.15
C TRP A 119 -4.38 -2.27 -2.47
N ILE A 120 -4.69 -1.94 -1.21
CA ILE A 120 -3.94 -1.04 -0.36
C ILE A 120 -3.64 -1.73 0.95
N LEU A 121 -2.43 -1.52 1.49
CA LEU A 121 -2.04 -2.03 2.80
C LEU A 121 -1.35 -0.91 3.62
N GLY A 122 -1.57 -0.87 4.93
CA GLY A 122 -0.91 0.10 5.83
C GLY A 122 0.61 -0.13 5.89
N ASN A 123 1.40 0.94 5.88
CA ASN A 123 2.86 0.90 5.67
C ASN A 123 3.64 0.13 6.75
N LEU A 124 3.06 -0.05 7.95
CA LEU A 124 3.65 -0.87 9.01
C LEU A 124 3.73 -2.36 8.64
N GLY A 125 2.89 -2.85 7.74
CA GLY A 125 2.96 -4.21 7.20
C GLY A 125 3.52 -4.21 5.79
N ARG A 126 4.39 -5.17 5.47
CA ARG A 126 4.90 -5.40 4.11
C ARG A 126 4.25 -6.66 3.55
N ALA A 127 3.43 -6.52 2.52
CA ALA A 127 2.74 -7.64 1.89
C ALA A 127 3.72 -8.75 1.56
N THR A 128 3.31 -10.01 1.77
CA THR A 128 4.11 -11.24 1.56
C THR A 128 5.30 -11.43 2.52
N TYR A 129 5.52 -10.51 3.47
CA TYR A 129 6.47 -10.67 4.58
C TYR A 129 5.69 -10.91 5.87
N GLU A 130 5.33 -12.18 6.12
CA GLU A 130 4.43 -12.58 7.21
C GLU A 130 4.89 -12.10 8.59
N GLY A 131 6.21 -12.03 8.81
CA GLY A 131 6.80 -11.49 10.04
C GLY A 131 6.39 -10.04 10.33
N SER A 132 6.30 -9.21 9.29
CA SER A 132 5.89 -7.80 9.40
C SER A 132 4.38 -7.60 9.57
N THR A 133 3.56 -8.60 9.24
CA THR A 133 2.10 -8.52 9.30
C THR A 133 1.53 -9.18 10.56
N ASN A 134 2.28 -10.05 11.23
CA ASN A 134 1.80 -10.78 12.41
C ASN A 134 1.49 -9.83 13.59
N GLY A 135 0.24 -9.83 14.07
CA GLY A 135 -0.22 -8.94 15.14
C GLY A 135 -0.34 -7.46 14.76
N ILE A 136 -0.09 -7.12 13.48
CA ILE A 136 -0.21 -5.77 12.91
C ILE A 136 -1.36 -5.74 11.89
N TRP A 137 -1.46 -6.75 11.03
CA TRP A 137 -2.57 -6.91 10.09
C TRP A 137 -3.76 -7.66 10.71
N PRO A 138 -5.01 -7.27 10.45
CA PRO A 138 -5.46 -6.04 9.80
C PRO A 138 -5.90 -4.99 10.84
N TRP A 139 -5.13 -4.75 11.90
CA TRP A 139 -5.55 -3.88 13.00
C TRP A 139 -5.85 -2.45 12.52
N SER A 140 -7.00 -1.92 12.96
CA SER A 140 -7.43 -0.53 12.80
C SER A 140 -8.14 -0.10 14.08
N TYR A 141 -7.40 -0.05 15.18
CA TYR A 141 -7.94 0.13 16.53
C TYR A 141 -7.03 1.01 17.36
N ASP A 142 -7.51 2.20 17.71
CA ASP A 142 -6.78 3.19 18.49
C ASP A 142 -7.47 3.44 19.83
N THR A 143 -7.54 2.39 20.66
CA THR A 143 -8.11 2.47 22.01
C THR A 143 -7.32 1.56 22.93
N CYS A 144 -7.00 2.04 24.13
CA CYS A 144 -6.40 1.19 25.16
C CYS A 144 -7.44 0.21 25.68
N ASP A 145 -7.37 -1.02 25.18
CA ASP A 145 -8.10 -2.18 25.67
C ASP A 145 -7.10 -3.21 26.21
N ARG A 146 -7.17 -3.46 27.53
CA ARG A 146 -6.24 -4.38 28.22
C ARG A 146 -6.47 -5.83 27.85
N ASP A 147 -7.66 -6.20 27.39
CA ASP A 147 -7.96 -7.56 26.97
C ASP A 147 -7.37 -7.86 25.59
N LYS A 148 -7.27 -6.82 24.74
CA LYS A 148 -6.70 -6.90 23.38
C LYS A 148 -5.22 -6.55 23.32
N GLN A 149 -4.63 -6.07 24.41
CA GLN A 149 -3.25 -5.56 24.45
C GLN A 149 -2.22 -6.58 23.97
N HIS A 150 -2.44 -7.87 24.22
CA HIS A 150 -1.53 -8.91 23.76
C HIS A 150 -1.71 -9.24 22.28
N ALA A 151 -2.90 -9.09 21.73
CA ALA A 151 -3.19 -9.44 20.33
C ALA A 151 -2.80 -8.34 19.34
N GLN A 152 -2.92 -7.07 19.73
CA GLN A 152 -2.46 -5.93 18.94
C GLN A 152 -1.00 -5.62 19.29
N HIS A 153 -0.08 -5.86 18.35
CA HIS A 153 1.35 -5.67 18.58
C HIS A 153 1.69 -4.23 19.01
N LEU A 154 1.06 -3.25 18.36
CA LEU A 154 1.16 -1.83 18.69
C LEU A 154 -0.13 -1.37 19.37
N SER A 155 -0.27 -1.72 20.65
CA SER A 155 -1.47 -1.42 21.44
C SER A 155 -1.50 0.01 21.96
N GLY A 156 -2.69 0.62 21.93
CA GLY A 156 -2.96 1.93 22.55
C GLY A 156 -2.78 1.98 24.08
N CYS A 157 -2.50 0.83 24.73
CA CYS A 157 -2.15 0.78 26.14
C CYS A 157 -0.66 0.99 26.45
N SER A 158 0.21 1.11 25.43
CA SER A 158 1.64 1.34 25.62
C SER A 158 1.90 2.79 26.01
N SER A 159 2.35 3.02 27.24
CA SER A 159 2.71 4.36 27.73
C SER A 159 4.13 4.79 27.37
N VAL A 160 4.91 3.90 26.75
CA VAL A 160 6.31 4.13 26.38
C VAL A 160 6.49 4.12 24.87
N ASN A 161 7.34 5.02 24.39
CA ASN A 161 7.70 5.13 22.99
C ASN A 161 8.92 4.24 22.74
N HIS A 162 8.78 3.28 21.84
CA HIS A 162 9.90 2.55 21.28
C HIS A 162 9.89 2.77 19.76
N TYR A 163 11.09 2.94 19.18
CA TYR A 163 11.26 3.05 17.73
C TYR A 163 10.41 4.17 17.09
N GLY A 164 10.49 5.38 17.63
CA GLY A 164 9.77 6.56 17.11
C GLY A 164 8.25 6.55 17.26
N MET A 165 7.65 5.53 17.90
CA MET A 165 6.19 5.41 18.01
C MET A 165 5.58 6.42 18.98
N ASN A 166 4.38 6.92 18.63
CA ASN A 166 3.58 7.78 19.51
C ASN A 166 3.03 6.99 20.72
N PRO A 167 3.06 7.57 21.94
CA PRO A 167 2.59 6.90 23.14
C PRO A 167 1.07 6.80 23.13
N MET A 168 0.54 5.75 23.77
CA MET A 168 -0.89 5.54 24.01
C MET A 168 -1.73 5.55 22.71
N MET A 169 -1.13 5.12 21.61
CA MET A 169 -1.75 5.08 20.29
C MET A 169 -1.74 3.66 19.74
N GLY A 170 -2.93 3.13 19.46
CA GLY A 170 -3.08 1.83 18.82
C GLY A 170 -2.84 1.95 17.32
N ARG A 171 -2.00 1.08 16.78
CA ARG A 171 -1.56 1.12 15.37
C ARG A 171 -1.74 -0.25 14.72
N GLY A 172 -1.65 -0.28 13.40
CA GLY A 172 -1.79 -1.53 12.63
C GLY A 172 -1.48 -1.37 11.15
N SER A 173 -1.85 -2.38 10.35
CA SER A 173 -1.73 -2.35 8.89
C SER A 173 -3.00 -2.91 8.29
N THR A 174 -3.95 -2.03 8.00
CA THR A 174 -5.25 -2.41 7.45
C THR A 174 -5.18 -2.67 5.95
N GLU A 175 -6.00 -3.62 5.47
CA GLU A 175 -6.10 -3.98 4.06
C GLU A 175 -7.40 -3.45 3.45
N ILE A 176 -7.28 -2.83 2.29
CA ILE A 176 -8.41 -2.30 1.51
C ILE A 176 -8.30 -2.80 0.08
N ASP A 177 -9.25 -3.63 -0.33
CA ASP A 177 -9.36 -4.12 -1.69
C ASP A 177 -10.18 -3.14 -2.53
N ILE A 178 -9.52 -2.50 -3.48
CA ILE A 178 -10.21 -1.73 -4.53
C ILE A 178 -10.89 -2.71 -5.50
N LEU A 179 -10.21 -3.82 -5.79
CA LEU A 179 -10.74 -4.91 -6.59
C LEU A 179 -9.94 -6.21 -6.35
N GLU A 180 -10.62 -7.28 -5.94
CA GLU A 180 -10.14 -8.65 -6.05
C GLU A 180 -11.00 -9.44 -7.05
N LEU A 181 -10.42 -9.92 -8.13
CA LEU A 181 -11.16 -10.57 -9.20
C LEU A 181 -11.33 -12.07 -8.96
N MET A 182 -12.55 -12.55 -9.16
CA MET A 182 -12.86 -13.97 -9.26
C MET A 182 -13.36 -14.30 -10.68
N PRO A 183 -12.48 -14.80 -11.58
CA PRO A 183 -12.88 -15.22 -12.92
C PRO A 183 -13.46 -16.64 -12.92
N GLY A 184 -14.07 -17.05 -14.03
CA GLY A 184 -14.57 -18.40 -14.21
C GLY A 184 -15.92 -18.44 -14.91
N GLU A 185 -16.38 -19.65 -15.22
CA GLU A 185 -17.63 -19.85 -15.95
C GLU A 185 -18.81 -19.22 -15.20
N LYS A 186 -19.75 -18.71 -16.00
CA LYS A 186 -20.97 -18.10 -15.50
C LYS A 186 -21.73 -19.08 -14.61
N GLY A 187 -21.92 -18.68 -13.36
CA GLY A 187 -22.69 -19.40 -12.37
C GLY A 187 -23.17 -18.42 -11.31
N TRP A 188 -24.46 -18.47 -10.99
CA TRP A 188 -25.06 -17.60 -9.99
C TRP A 188 -24.49 -17.90 -8.60
N LEU A 189 -24.09 -16.84 -7.90
CA LEU A 189 -23.61 -16.93 -6.54
C LEU A 189 -24.79 -17.01 -5.57
N PRO A 190 -24.80 -17.96 -4.60
CA PRO A 190 -25.82 -17.99 -3.56
C PRO A 190 -25.82 -16.70 -2.73
N SER A 191 -26.98 -16.38 -2.16
CA SER A 191 -27.14 -15.30 -1.18
C SER A 191 -26.71 -13.90 -1.64
N THR A 192 -26.79 -13.64 -2.95
CA THR A 192 -26.54 -12.32 -3.55
C THR A 192 -27.83 -11.61 -3.93
N ALA A 193 -27.92 -10.32 -3.62
CA ALA A 193 -29.05 -9.47 -3.98
C ALA A 193 -28.53 -8.04 -4.30
N PRO A 194 -28.62 -7.57 -5.57
CA PRO A 194 -29.05 -8.31 -6.77
C PRO A 194 -28.18 -9.55 -7.04
N LYS A 195 -28.69 -10.48 -7.86
CA LYS A 195 -27.95 -11.71 -8.18
C LYS A 195 -26.65 -11.38 -8.90
N ILE A 196 -25.53 -11.96 -8.43
CA ILE A 196 -24.20 -11.84 -9.04
C ILE A 196 -23.76 -13.21 -9.56
N GLN A 197 -23.00 -13.23 -10.66
CA GLN A 197 -22.37 -14.42 -11.23
C GLN A 197 -20.89 -14.15 -11.53
N ARG A 198 -20.09 -15.20 -11.71
CA ARG A 198 -18.73 -15.07 -12.24
C ARG A 198 -18.73 -14.56 -13.71
N PRO A 199 -17.75 -13.74 -14.11
CA PRO A 199 -16.73 -13.12 -13.26
C PRO A 199 -17.30 -11.98 -12.39
N TYR A 200 -16.74 -11.79 -11.20
CA TYR A 200 -17.09 -10.67 -10.32
C TYR A 200 -15.83 -10.11 -9.63
N GLY A 201 -15.92 -8.87 -9.16
CA GLY A 201 -14.89 -8.23 -8.36
C GLY A 201 -15.36 -8.06 -6.93
N ALA A 202 -14.57 -8.47 -5.96
CA ALA A 202 -14.80 -8.16 -4.55
C ALA A 202 -14.11 -6.83 -4.18
N MET A 203 -14.78 -6.04 -3.37
CA MET A 203 -14.31 -4.79 -2.78
C MET A 203 -14.45 -4.94 -1.28
N THR A 204 -13.35 -4.90 -0.53
CA THR A 204 -13.39 -5.22 0.90
C THR A 204 -12.53 -4.29 1.73
N LEU A 205 -12.94 -4.10 2.97
CA LEU A 205 -12.14 -3.51 4.04
C LEU A 205 -11.96 -4.59 5.10
N GLN A 206 -10.72 -4.98 5.36
CA GLN A 206 -10.40 -5.96 6.39
C GLN A 206 -9.91 -5.23 7.63
N VAL A 207 -10.49 -5.47 8.80
CA VAL A 207 -10.18 -4.74 10.04
C VAL A 207 -10.12 -5.67 11.26
N ALA A 208 -9.32 -5.29 12.25
CA ALA A 208 -9.36 -5.84 13.60
C ALA A 208 -9.47 -4.73 14.66
N PRO A 209 -10.12 -5.00 15.82
CA PRO A 209 -10.80 -6.24 16.19
C PRO A 209 -12.09 -6.50 15.38
N GLY A 210 -12.43 -7.77 15.17
CA GLY A 210 -13.67 -8.21 14.52
C GLY A 210 -14.68 -8.82 15.51
N VAL A 211 -15.91 -9.10 15.06
CA VAL A 211 -16.96 -9.65 15.94
C VAL A 211 -16.77 -11.13 16.21
N GLU A 212 -16.62 -11.51 17.47
CA GLU A 212 -16.21 -12.86 17.85
C GLU A 212 -17.36 -13.89 17.85
N LYS A 213 -18.62 -13.46 17.95
CA LYS A 213 -19.77 -14.33 18.20
C LYS A 213 -20.84 -14.22 17.12
N ASN A 214 -21.58 -15.31 16.90
CA ASN A 214 -22.74 -15.38 15.99
C ASN A 214 -22.42 -14.94 14.54
N ARG A 215 -21.20 -15.26 14.08
CA ARG A 215 -20.75 -14.96 12.72
C ARG A 215 -21.54 -15.79 11.68
N PRO A 216 -21.92 -15.22 10.53
CA PRO A 216 -22.49 -15.97 9.42
C PRO A 216 -21.50 -17.00 8.85
N GLN A 217 -22.03 -18.10 8.30
CA GLN A 217 -21.25 -19.05 7.52
C GLN A 217 -21.02 -18.52 6.10
N SER A 218 -19.91 -18.92 5.48
CA SER A 218 -19.66 -18.59 4.06
C SER A 218 -20.84 -19.03 3.18
N GLY A 219 -21.22 -18.16 2.25
CA GLY A 219 -22.39 -18.32 1.38
C GLY A 219 -23.73 -17.97 2.02
N HIS A 220 -23.77 -17.53 3.28
CA HIS A 220 -24.99 -17.15 3.98
C HIS A 220 -24.93 -15.70 4.46
N PRO A 221 -26.03 -14.93 4.33
CA PRO A 221 -26.07 -13.56 4.83
C PRO A 221 -26.06 -13.53 6.37
N PRO A 222 -25.70 -12.40 6.99
CA PRO A 222 -25.92 -12.20 8.42
C PRO A 222 -27.42 -12.37 8.73
N GLY A 223 -27.74 -13.10 9.80
CA GLY A 223 -29.13 -13.42 10.16
C GLY A 223 -29.97 -12.16 10.40
N ARG A 224 -31.10 -12.02 9.69
CA ARG A 224 -32.07 -10.94 9.96
C ARG A 224 -33.06 -11.37 11.04
N VAL A 225 -33.15 -10.62 12.13
CA VAL A 225 -34.26 -10.68 13.09
C VAL A 225 -35.54 -10.33 12.32
N GLY A 226 -36.52 -11.23 12.37
CA GLY A 226 -37.86 -10.99 11.81
C GLY A 226 -38.61 -9.92 12.62
N ASN A 227 -39.59 -9.25 11.99
CA ASN A 227 -40.44 -8.23 12.63
C ASN A 227 -41.28 -8.75 13.81
N ASP A 228 -41.39 -10.07 13.97
CA ASP A 228 -42.10 -10.78 15.03
C ASP A 228 -41.18 -11.25 16.17
N GLY A 229 -39.87 -10.95 16.09
CA GLY A 229 -38.89 -11.46 17.04
C GLY A 229 -38.58 -12.96 16.87
N THR A 230 -39.07 -13.61 15.81
CA THR A 230 -38.83 -15.04 15.56
C THR A 230 -38.20 -15.28 14.19
N ASN A 231 -36.87 -15.33 14.20
CA ASN A 231 -36.04 -16.16 13.31
C ASN A 231 -34.95 -16.83 14.16
N GLY A 232 -35.35 -17.72 15.07
CA GLY A 232 -34.49 -18.74 15.70
C GLY A 232 -33.22 -18.32 16.47
N PHE A 233 -32.82 -17.06 16.47
CA PHE A 233 -31.64 -16.54 17.15
C PHE A 233 -31.98 -15.18 17.79
N PRO A 234 -31.53 -14.91 19.03
CA PRO A 234 -31.75 -13.61 19.67
C PRO A 234 -31.09 -12.49 18.85
N PRO A 235 -31.62 -11.25 18.86
CA PRO A 235 -30.94 -10.09 18.31
C PRO A 235 -29.59 -9.99 19.02
N THR A 236 -28.55 -10.31 18.29
CA THR A 236 -27.18 -10.17 18.72
C THR A 236 -26.43 -9.55 17.55
N GLU A 237 -25.31 -8.91 17.88
CA GLU A 237 -24.37 -8.13 17.06
C GLU A 237 -24.21 -8.43 15.54
N PRO A 238 -24.39 -9.65 14.96
CA PRO A 238 -24.35 -9.86 13.51
C PRO A 238 -25.27 -9.00 12.63
N GLN A 239 -26.32 -8.37 13.16
CA GLN A 239 -27.17 -7.49 12.34
C GLN A 239 -26.46 -6.21 11.90
N SER A 240 -25.54 -5.68 12.71
CA SER A 240 -24.97 -4.34 12.53
C SER A 240 -23.75 -4.29 11.60
N TRP A 241 -23.15 -5.42 11.24
CA TRP A 241 -21.99 -5.50 10.32
C TRP A 241 -22.19 -4.75 9.01
N TYR A 242 -23.43 -4.81 8.50
CA TYR A 242 -23.82 -4.21 7.23
C TYR A 242 -24.93 -3.16 7.40
N GLU A 243 -25.22 -2.73 8.64
CA GLU A 243 -26.15 -1.63 8.91
C GLU A 243 -25.52 -0.29 8.50
N GLY A 244 -26.30 0.52 7.78
CA GLY A 244 -25.86 1.83 7.28
C GLY A 244 -24.99 1.79 6.02
N LEU A 245 -24.69 0.60 5.48
CA LEU A 245 -23.88 0.49 4.26
C LEU A 245 -24.72 0.77 3.00
N GLY A 246 -24.18 1.59 2.11
CA GLY A 246 -24.82 1.90 0.83
C GLY A 246 -24.39 0.90 -0.23
N PHE A 247 -25.33 0.42 -1.07
CA PHE A 247 -25.04 -0.48 -2.19
C PHE A 247 -25.54 0.11 -3.51
N GLY A 248 -24.69 0.01 -4.53
CA GLY A 248 -24.95 0.39 -5.89
C GLY A 248 -25.70 -0.65 -6.73
N SER A 249 -26.10 -0.26 -7.94
CA SER A 249 -26.60 -1.22 -8.93
C SER A 249 -25.51 -2.21 -9.33
N ASN A 250 -25.88 -3.48 -9.56
CA ASN A 250 -24.95 -4.57 -9.90
C ASN A 250 -23.90 -4.88 -8.82
N THR A 251 -24.16 -4.45 -7.59
CA THR A 251 -23.32 -4.75 -6.43
C THR A 251 -24.17 -5.40 -5.34
N SER A 252 -23.70 -6.52 -4.80
CA SER A 252 -24.31 -7.20 -3.65
C SER A 252 -23.34 -7.19 -2.48
N MET A 253 -23.83 -7.32 -1.24
CA MET A 253 -23.01 -7.73 -0.11
C MET A 253 -22.19 -8.98 -0.46
N ASN A 254 -20.95 -9.07 0.03
CA ASN A 254 -20.11 -10.26 -0.08
C ASN A 254 -20.50 -11.29 1.00
N PRO A 255 -21.09 -12.45 0.65
CA PRO A 255 -21.45 -13.47 1.62
C PRO A 255 -20.36 -14.54 1.81
N PHE A 256 -19.24 -14.47 1.10
CA PHE A 256 -18.25 -15.55 1.06
C PHE A 256 -17.06 -15.31 1.97
N PHE A 257 -16.74 -14.06 2.28
CA PHE A 257 -15.63 -13.71 3.15
C PHE A 257 -16.07 -12.65 4.17
N TYR A 258 -16.06 -13.07 5.43
CA TYR A 258 -16.40 -12.23 6.58
C TYR A 258 -15.19 -11.86 7.44
N GLY A 259 -13.98 -12.24 7.01
CA GLY A 259 -12.76 -12.17 7.80
C GLY A 259 -12.35 -13.52 8.37
N THR A 260 -11.34 -13.54 9.22
CA THR A 260 -10.69 -14.77 9.68
C THR A 260 -10.32 -14.70 11.15
N TYR A 261 -10.38 -15.85 11.83
CA TYR A 261 -9.85 -15.98 13.19
C TYR A 261 -8.35 -16.28 13.12
N LEU A 262 -7.54 -15.37 13.64
CA LEU A 262 -6.10 -15.49 13.73
C LEU A 262 -5.74 -16.17 15.05
N GLY A 263 -5.79 -17.50 15.05
CA GLY A 263 -5.56 -18.35 16.21
C GLY A 263 -4.10 -18.52 16.63
N GLU A 264 -3.89 -19.30 17.69
CA GLU A 264 -2.54 -19.75 18.11
C GLU A 264 -1.82 -20.41 16.94
N THR A 265 -0.59 -19.97 16.74
CA THR A 265 0.30 -20.45 15.69
C THR A 265 0.54 -21.94 15.82
N LYS A 266 0.39 -22.66 14.72
CA LYS A 266 0.78 -24.08 14.64
C LYS A 266 2.31 -24.21 14.58
N PRO A 267 2.87 -25.35 14.99
CA PRO A 267 4.32 -25.58 14.89
C PRO A 267 4.86 -25.34 13.48
N GLU A 268 4.05 -25.52 12.44
CA GLU A 268 4.38 -25.40 11.01
C GLU A 268 4.05 -24.03 10.38
N GLU A 269 3.79 -22.99 11.18
CA GLU A 269 3.61 -21.61 10.65
C GLU A 269 4.80 -20.70 11.01
N PRO A 270 5.14 -19.74 10.14
CA PRO A 270 6.39 -18.99 10.21
C PRO A 270 6.49 -17.96 11.32
N THR A 271 5.36 -17.51 11.85
CA THR A 271 5.29 -16.42 12.82
C THR A 271 4.61 -16.90 14.08
N HIS A 272 5.23 -16.65 15.23
CA HIS A 272 4.70 -17.08 16.52
C HIS A 272 3.48 -16.24 16.96
N ARG A 273 2.44 -16.90 17.45
CA ARG A 273 1.27 -16.33 18.12
C ARG A 273 0.80 -17.30 19.19
N THR A 274 0.73 -16.84 20.42
CA THR A 274 0.15 -17.58 21.55
C THR A 274 -1.37 -17.47 21.57
N LYS A 275 -2.06 -18.29 22.37
CA LYS A 275 -3.50 -18.15 22.60
C LYS A 275 -3.92 -16.76 23.10
N LYS A 276 -3.05 -16.04 23.81
CA LYS A 276 -3.33 -14.68 24.31
C LYS A 276 -3.20 -13.62 23.23
N GLU A 277 -2.43 -13.91 22.20
CA GLU A 277 -2.20 -13.01 21.06
C GLU A 277 -3.20 -13.29 19.94
N ALA A 278 -4.07 -14.29 20.09
CA ALA A 278 -5.10 -14.62 19.10
C ALA A 278 -6.20 -13.57 19.06
N PHE A 279 -6.75 -13.31 17.86
CA PHE A 279 -7.81 -12.33 17.66
C PHE A 279 -8.69 -12.66 16.46
N GLN A 280 -9.88 -12.07 16.46
CA GLN A 280 -10.77 -12.09 15.30
C GLN A 280 -10.50 -10.87 14.41
N ALA A 281 -10.39 -11.08 13.11
CA ALA A 281 -10.44 -10.05 12.09
C ALA A 281 -11.76 -10.15 11.29
N ASP A 282 -12.27 -9.02 10.84
CA ASP A 282 -13.44 -8.90 9.98
C ASP A 282 -13.06 -8.45 8.58
N ALA A 283 -13.89 -8.83 7.61
CA ALA A 283 -13.87 -8.31 6.25
C ALA A 283 -15.28 -7.84 5.91
N VAL A 284 -15.42 -6.53 5.71
CA VAL A 284 -16.67 -5.89 5.32
C VAL A 284 -16.56 -5.53 3.86
N GLY A 285 -17.44 -6.07 3.02
CA GLY A 285 -17.26 -5.90 1.59
C GLY A 285 -18.46 -6.22 0.72
N ALA A 286 -18.29 -5.94 -0.55
CA ALA A 286 -19.29 -6.11 -1.59
C ALA A 286 -18.69 -6.83 -2.80
N MET A 287 -19.55 -7.47 -3.59
CA MET A 287 -19.22 -8.08 -4.86
C MET A 287 -19.91 -7.30 -5.97
N HIS A 288 -19.13 -6.87 -6.95
CA HIS A 288 -19.58 -6.15 -8.13
C HIS A 288 -19.56 -7.07 -9.36
N GLN A 289 -20.65 -7.06 -10.14
CA GLN A 289 -20.74 -7.85 -11.36
C GLN A 289 -19.77 -7.31 -12.42
N LEU A 290 -18.84 -8.16 -12.87
CA LEU A 290 -17.98 -7.83 -14.00
C LEU A 290 -18.55 -8.37 -15.30
N THR A 291 -18.12 -7.75 -16.40
CA THR A 291 -18.50 -8.11 -17.77
C THR A 291 -17.26 -8.35 -18.61
N ARG A 292 -17.43 -8.98 -19.77
CA ARG A 292 -16.34 -9.20 -20.73
C ARG A 292 -15.58 -7.91 -21.09
N ALA A 293 -16.25 -6.76 -21.09
CA ALA A 293 -15.63 -5.48 -21.37
C ALA A 293 -14.44 -5.18 -20.43
N HIS A 294 -14.50 -5.57 -19.15
CA HIS A 294 -13.44 -5.34 -18.17
C HIS A 294 -12.11 -6.04 -18.51
N PHE A 295 -12.17 -7.04 -19.39
CA PHE A 295 -11.03 -7.83 -19.85
C PHE A 295 -10.52 -7.38 -21.24
N GLU A 296 -11.31 -6.56 -21.94
CA GLU A 296 -11.08 -6.16 -23.34
C GLU A 296 -10.73 -4.67 -23.51
N ARG A 297 -11.09 -3.81 -22.54
CA ARG A 297 -10.80 -2.36 -22.58
C ARG A 297 -10.66 -1.78 -21.18
N VAL A 298 -10.05 -0.61 -21.09
CA VAL A 298 -9.81 0.11 -19.83
C VAL A 298 -11.13 0.40 -19.12
N HIS A 299 -11.15 0.14 -17.81
CA HIS A 299 -12.18 0.61 -16.89
C HIS A 299 -11.50 1.28 -15.70
N THR A 300 -12.14 2.31 -15.16
CA THR A 300 -11.64 2.99 -13.96
C THR A 300 -12.27 2.40 -12.72
N TYR A 301 -11.41 1.98 -11.79
CA TYR A 301 -11.76 1.58 -10.44
C TYR A 301 -11.42 2.74 -9.51
N ARG A 302 -12.41 3.26 -8.80
CA ARG A 302 -12.25 4.42 -7.93
C ARG A 302 -12.60 4.07 -6.50
N MET A 303 -11.78 4.55 -5.58
CA MET A 303 -12.06 4.54 -4.16
C MET A 303 -11.92 5.96 -3.61
N GLU A 304 -12.83 6.38 -2.75
CA GLU A 304 -12.72 7.60 -1.97
C GLU A 304 -12.67 7.25 -0.49
N TRP A 305 -11.67 7.75 0.22
CA TRP A 305 -11.33 7.33 1.58
C TRP A 305 -11.16 8.56 2.46
N GLN A 306 -11.92 8.61 3.55
CA GLN A 306 -11.85 9.63 4.58
C GLN A 306 -11.40 8.94 5.87
N PRO A 307 -10.15 9.13 6.32
CA PRO A 307 -9.52 8.30 7.33
C PRO A 307 -10.04 8.57 8.75
N GLY A 308 -9.96 7.58 9.63
CA GLY A 308 -10.23 7.73 11.07
C GLY A 308 -11.72 7.89 11.43
N LYS A 309 -11.96 8.33 12.67
CA LYS A 309 -13.31 8.40 13.27
C LYS A 309 -14.22 9.36 12.54
N ASN A 310 -15.48 8.97 12.37
CA ASN A 310 -16.49 9.67 11.55
C ASN A 310 -16.14 9.75 10.05
N GLY A 311 -15.07 9.07 9.63
CA GLY A 311 -14.72 8.92 8.23
C GLY A 311 -15.61 7.92 7.52
N ARG A 312 -15.28 7.66 6.25
CA ARG A 312 -15.98 6.71 5.38
C ARG A 312 -15.09 6.25 4.24
N ILE A 313 -15.42 5.12 3.65
CA ILE A 313 -14.84 4.68 2.37
C ILE A 313 -15.98 4.43 1.39
N ASP A 314 -15.80 4.90 0.16
CA ASP A 314 -16.73 4.71 -0.95
C ASP A 314 -16.00 4.09 -2.15
N TRP A 315 -16.63 3.11 -2.77
CA TRP A 315 -16.17 2.54 -4.03
C TRP A 315 -17.07 2.98 -5.16
N PHE A 316 -16.45 3.29 -6.31
CA PHE A 316 -17.14 3.66 -7.53
C PHE A 316 -16.54 2.90 -8.71
N VAL A 317 -17.41 2.60 -9.68
CA VAL A 317 -17.03 1.99 -10.95
C VAL A 317 -17.45 2.90 -12.10
N SER A 318 -16.59 3.02 -13.10
CA SER A 318 -16.97 3.72 -14.34
C SER A 318 -17.83 2.82 -15.22
N THR A 319 -18.91 3.38 -15.78
CA THR A 319 -19.70 2.71 -16.84
C THR A 319 -19.14 2.95 -18.24
N GLU A 320 -18.15 3.85 -18.37
CA GLU A 320 -17.52 4.19 -19.63
C GLU A 320 -16.22 3.40 -19.80
N GLY A 321 -16.11 2.70 -20.92
CA GLY A 321 -14.89 1.98 -21.27
C GLY A 321 -13.91 2.87 -22.02
N GLY A 322 -12.63 2.78 -21.67
CA GLY A 322 -11.54 3.49 -22.31
C GLY A 322 -10.90 2.71 -23.46
N ARG A 323 -9.60 2.94 -23.69
CA ARG A 323 -8.82 2.33 -24.77
C ARG A 323 -8.88 0.80 -24.74
N GLU A 324 -8.92 0.19 -25.92
CA GLU A 324 -8.97 -1.28 -26.09
C GLU A 324 -7.63 -1.94 -25.73
N ARG A 325 -7.68 -3.20 -25.28
CA ARG A 325 -6.52 -4.06 -25.05
C ARG A 325 -5.67 -4.15 -26.33
N PRO A 326 -4.37 -3.84 -26.29
CA PRO A 326 -3.50 -3.94 -27.46
C PRO A 326 -3.50 -5.36 -28.06
N GLY A 327 -3.66 -5.45 -29.38
CA GLY A 327 -3.61 -6.73 -30.11
C GLY A 327 -4.87 -7.60 -30.02
N LEU A 328 -5.96 -7.10 -29.44
CA LEU A 328 -7.25 -7.79 -29.45
C LEU A 328 -7.80 -7.85 -30.89
N LYS A 329 -7.93 -9.06 -31.46
CA LYS A 329 -8.57 -9.24 -32.77
C LYS A 329 -10.08 -9.05 -32.58
N LYS A 330 -10.68 -8.06 -33.25
CA LYS A 330 -12.15 -7.96 -33.34
C LYS A 330 -12.67 -9.23 -34.00
N LYS A 331 -13.43 -10.05 -33.25
CA LYS A 331 -14.27 -11.07 -33.88
C LYS A 331 -15.30 -10.30 -34.70
N VAL A 332 -15.28 -10.47 -36.02
CA VAL A 332 -16.41 -10.12 -36.87
C VAL A 332 -17.54 -11.04 -36.43
N ILE A 333 -18.52 -10.49 -35.71
CA ILE A 333 -19.77 -11.18 -35.46
C ILE A 333 -20.54 -11.04 -36.78
N GLU A 334 -20.66 -12.13 -37.54
CA GLU A 334 -21.71 -12.23 -38.55
C GLU A 334 -23.03 -12.32 -37.78
N ASP A 335 -23.89 -11.32 -37.94
CA ASP A 335 -25.19 -11.23 -37.30
C ASP A 335 -26.00 -12.52 -37.56
N GLY A 336 -26.32 -13.20 -36.47
CA GLY A 336 -27.16 -14.39 -36.46
C GLY A 336 -27.47 -14.72 -35.02
N ASP A 337 -28.53 -14.09 -34.51
CA ASP A 337 -29.40 -14.49 -33.39
C ASP A 337 -29.76 -13.28 -32.50
N GLU A 338 -30.60 -12.38 -33.04
CA GLU A 338 -31.50 -11.57 -32.21
C GLU A 338 -32.82 -12.34 -32.06
N GLU A 339 -33.05 -12.93 -30.89
CA GLU A 339 -34.41 -13.31 -30.47
C GLU A 339 -35.22 -12.04 -30.20
N GLU A 340 -36.28 -11.84 -31.00
CA GLU A 340 -37.24 -10.74 -30.90
C GLU A 340 -38.08 -10.83 -29.62
N ASP A 341 -37.87 -9.90 -28.67
CA ASP A 341 -38.93 -9.45 -27.77
C ASP A 341 -39.67 -8.28 -28.45
N LYS A 342 -40.71 -8.60 -29.22
CA LYS A 342 -41.67 -7.63 -29.77
C LYS A 342 -43.01 -7.75 -29.06
N GLU A 343 -43.28 -6.89 -28.09
CA GLU A 343 -44.66 -6.47 -27.84
C GLU A 343 -44.76 -5.05 -27.24
N ASN A 344 -45.56 -4.21 -27.91
CA ASN A 344 -46.13 -2.91 -27.50
C ASN A 344 -45.16 -1.75 -27.22
N THR A 345 -45.26 -0.56 -27.83
CA THR A 345 -46.47 0.13 -28.24
C THR A 345 -46.14 1.28 -29.21
N LYS A 346 -46.95 1.41 -30.26
CA LYS A 346 -46.97 2.52 -31.21
C LYS A 346 -47.40 3.83 -30.53
N ASN A 347 -46.68 4.91 -30.85
CA ASN A 347 -47.17 6.26 -31.20
C ASN A 347 -46.26 7.36 -30.65
N LYS A 348 -45.60 8.12 -31.53
CA LYS A 348 -45.94 9.54 -31.75
C LYS A 348 -45.10 10.17 -32.87
N HIS A 349 -45.75 11.12 -33.51
CA HIS A 349 -45.46 11.73 -34.79
C HIS A 349 -44.15 12.51 -34.90
N HIS A 350 -43.58 12.41 -36.10
CA HIS A 350 -42.66 13.32 -36.76
C HIS A 350 -43.15 14.78 -36.69
N LYS A 351 -42.30 15.68 -36.19
CA LYS A 351 -42.25 17.10 -36.58
C LYS A 351 -40.78 17.51 -36.69
N GLN A 352 -40.32 17.77 -37.91
CA GLN A 352 -39.12 18.54 -38.17
C GLN A 352 -39.36 20.01 -37.81
N PRO A 353 -38.32 20.73 -37.34
CA PRO A 353 -38.22 22.16 -37.57
C PRO A 353 -37.05 22.50 -38.50
N THR A 354 -37.39 23.38 -39.43
CA THR A 354 -36.57 24.14 -40.36
C THR A 354 -35.81 25.26 -39.62
N HIS A 355 -34.50 25.41 -39.89
CA HIS A 355 -33.70 26.66 -40.06
C HIS A 355 -32.21 26.40 -39.77
N PRO A 356 -31.26 27.02 -40.49
CA PRO A 356 -29.83 26.81 -40.30
C PRO A 356 -29.31 27.61 -39.08
N PRO A 357 -28.37 27.09 -38.26
CA PRO A 357 -27.81 27.86 -37.16
C PRO A 357 -26.75 28.84 -37.66
N GLN A 358 -26.90 30.08 -37.20
CA GLN A 358 -25.99 31.20 -37.33
C GLN A 358 -24.76 30.95 -36.42
N PHE A 359 -23.55 31.18 -36.93
CA PHE A 359 -22.28 31.03 -36.22
C PHE A 359 -22.13 32.07 -35.09
N ASP A 360 -21.86 31.61 -33.87
CA ASP A 360 -21.38 32.42 -32.74
C ASP A 360 -19.97 31.92 -32.33
N PRO A 361 -18.90 32.74 -32.42
CA PRO A 361 -17.54 32.30 -32.15
C PRO A 361 -17.13 32.59 -30.70
N ALA A 362 -17.67 31.84 -29.73
CA ALA A 362 -17.17 31.87 -28.35
C ALA A 362 -17.54 30.62 -27.53
N SER A 363 -17.05 29.44 -27.92
CA SER A 363 -16.98 28.30 -27.00
C SER A 363 -15.92 27.28 -27.44
N LYS A 364 -14.66 27.49 -27.03
CA LYS A 364 -13.75 26.35 -26.84
C LYS A 364 -14.14 25.68 -25.52
N ILE A 365 -15.22 24.92 -25.55
CA ILE A 365 -15.54 23.94 -24.51
C ILE A 365 -14.68 22.72 -24.86
N LEU A 366 -13.66 22.46 -24.04
CA LEU A 366 -13.04 21.14 -23.95
C LEU A 366 -14.17 20.12 -23.75
N PRO A 367 -14.18 18.96 -24.43
CA PRO A 367 -15.22 17.97 -24.22
C PRO A 367 -15.18 17.53 -22.76
N GLN A 368 -16.14 17.98 -21.95
CA GLN A 368 -16.44 17.40 -20.67
C GLN A 368 -17.07 16.04 -20.95
N THR A 369 -16.25 15.00 -21.04
CA THR A 369 -16.67 13.64 -20.74
C THR A 369 -16.91 13.60 -19.24
N SER A 370 -18.12 13.95 -18.79
CA SER A 370 -18.51 13.67 -17.41
C SER A 370 -18.63 12.15 -17.28
N SER A 371 -17.58 11.50 -16.81
CA SER A 371 -17.62 10.08 -16.49
C SER A 371 -18.79 9.86 -15.51
N LYS A 372 -19.80 9.11 -15.94
CA LYS A 372 -20.93 8.77 -15.06
C LYS A 372 -20.47 7.68 -14.10
N TRP A 373 -19.87 8.11 -12.99
CA TRP A 373 -19.51 7.20 -11.90
C TRP A 373 -20.76 6.54 -11.33
N THR A 374 -20.72 5.22 -11.23
CA THR A 374 -21.73 4.47 -10.49
C THR A 374 -21.16 4.13 -9.14
N HIS A 375 -21.80 4.64 -8.09
CA HIS A 375 -21.52 4.24 -6.72
C HIS A 375 -21.71 2.73 -6.60
N ALA A 376 -20.74 2.02 -6.03
CA ALA A 376 -20.77 0.57 -5.87
C ALA A 376 -21.09 0.19 -4.43
N PHE A 377 -20.39 0.75 -3.45
CA PHE A 377 -20.53 0.39 -2.04
C PHE A 377 -19.93 1.48 -1.12
N SER A 378 -20.44 1.61 0.11
CA SER A 378 -19.86 2.50 1.13
C SER A 378 -19.78 1.85 2.51
N ILE A 379 -18.76 2.23 3.27
CA ILE A 379 -18.62 1.95 4.70
C ILE A 379 -18.44 3.25 5.47
N GLU A 380 -19.36 3.52 6.40
CA GLU A 380 -19.22 4.61 7.37
C GLU A 380 -18.46 4.10 8.60
N ASP A 381 -17.64 4.95 9.21
CA ASP A 381 -16.88 4.60 10.43
C ASP A 381 -17.79 4.10 11.55
N SER A 382 -18.98 4.68 11.70
CA SER A 382 -19.95 4.27 12.72
C SER A 382 -20.41 2.82 12.60
N SER A 383 -20.35 2.22 11.40
CA SER A 383 -20.69 0.80 11.20
C SER A 383 -19.64 -0.13 11.80
N LEU A 384 -18.40 0.35 11.96
CA LEU A 384 -17.30 -0.39 12.58
C LEU A 384 -17.15 -0.02 14.07
N SER A 385 -17.14 1.28 14.37
CA SER A 385 -16.80 1.78 15.69
C SER A 385 -17.88 1.51 16.74
N ASN A 386 -19.16 1.53 16.36
CA ASN A 386 -20.25 1.17 17.28
C ASN A 386 -20.29 -0.33 17.59
N LEU A 387 -19.68 -1.16 16.75
CA LEU A 387 -19.77 -2.60 16.80
C LEU A 387 -18.59 -3.23 17.56
N VAL A 388 -17.37 -2.91 17.12
CA VAL A 388 -16.12 -3.52 17.64
C VAL A 388 -15.09 -2.47 18.04
N GLY A 389 -15.40 -1.18 17.86
CA GLY A 389 -14.49 -0.07 18.16
C GLY A 389 -13.37 0.12 17.13
N SER A 390 -13.31 -0.72 16.08
CA SER A 390 -12.48 -0.46 14.90
C SER A 390 -12.90 0.83 14.22
N GLN A 391 -11.97 1.42 13.47
CA GLN A 391 -12.21 2.66 12.73
C GLN A 391 -11.81 2.54 11.26
N ILE A 392 -12.28 3.47 10.44
CA ILE A 392 -11.75 3.63 9.08
C ILE A 392 -10.24 3.87 9.17
N PRO A 393 -9.40 3.20 8.34
CA PRO A 393 -7.95 3.26 8.47
C PRO A 393 -7.43 4.68 8.44
N ALA A 394 -6.43 4.96 9.25
CA ALA A 394 -5.75 6.26 9.29
C ALA A 394 -4.23 6.15 9.13
N GLU A 395 -3.73 4.92 8.96
CA GLU A 395 -2.33 4.63 8.72
C GLU A 395 -1.90 5.10 7.34
N PRO A 396 -0.69 5.66 7.16
CA PRO A 396 -0.13 5.85 5.84
C PRO A 396 -0.08 4.50 5.13
N SER A 397 -0.65 4.42 3.93
CA SER A 397 -0.81 3.17 3.21
C SER A 397 -0.23 3.26 1.80
N TYR A 398 0.10 2.12 1.22
CA TYR A 398 0.72 2.00 -0.11
C TYR A 398 -0.12 1.12 -1.03
N LEU A 399 0.05 1.30 -2.33
CA LEU A 399 -0.71 0.58 -3.37
C LEU A 399 0.00 -0.71 -3.79
N LEU A 400 -0.80 -1.72 -4.13
CA LEU A 400 -0.36 -3.01 -4.63
C LEU A 400 -1.18 -3.46 -5.84
N PHE A 401 -0.48 -4.10 -6.77
CA PHE A 401 -1.05 -4.77 -7.94
C PHE A 401 -0.42 -6.14 -8.07
N ASN A 402 -1.22 -7.18 -8.21
CA ASN A 402 -0.69 -8.51 -8.47
C ASN A 402 -1.66 -9.38 -9.27
N THR A 403 -1.13 -10.48 -9.80
CA THR A 403 -1.94 -11.60 -10.27
C THR A 403 -1.40 -12.87 -9.63
N ALA A 404 -2.10 -13.35 -8.62
CA ALA A 404 -1.76 -14.59 -7.94
C ALA A 404 -2.38 -15.82 -8.64
N VAL A 405 -1.83 -16.98 -8.34
CA VAL A 405 -2.39 -18.30 -8.67
C VAL A 405 -2.27 -19.16 -7.41
N SER A 406 -3.32 -19.89 -7.04
CA SER A 406 -3.34 -20.73 -5.86
C SER A 406 -4.18 -21.98 -6.04
N SER A 407 -3.84 -23.01 -5.26
CA SER A 407 -4.56 -24.29 -5.17
C SER A 407 -5.75 -24.25 -4.22
N THR A 408 -5.80 -23.27 -3.32
CA THR A 408 -6.82 -23.12 -2.27
C THR A 408 -7.81 -22.00 -2.56
N TRP A 409 -7.45 -21.05 -3.42
CA TRP A 409 -8.29 -19.94 -3.85
C TRP A 409 -8.07 -19.66 -5.34
N GLY A 410 -9.11 -19.25 -6.07
CA GLY A 410 -9.05 -19.00 -7.51
C GLY A 410 -9.40 -20.20 -8.41
N PHE A 411 -9.37 -21.45 -7.90
CA PHE A 411 -9.97 -22.62 -8.56
C PHE A 411 -11.36 -22.93 -7.94
N PRO A 412 -12.47 -22.46 -8.54
CA PRO A 412 -13.80 -22.43 -7.91
C PRO A 412 -14.56 -23.76 -7.99
N TYR A 413 -13.88 -24.87 -8.27
CA TYR A 413 -14.50 -26.18 -8.49
C TYR A 413 -13.90 -27.23 -7.56
N ASP A 414 -14.77 -28.05 -6.97
CA ASP A 414 -14.35 -29.23 -6.24
C ASP A 414 -13.75 -30.24 -7.23
N THR A 415 -12.47 -30.55 -7.04
CA THR A 415 -11.79 -31.57 -7.84
C THR A 415 -12.31 -32.95 -7.42
N PRO A 416 -12.78 -33.81 -8.35
CA PRO A 416 -13.24 -35.15 -8.00
C PRO A 416 -12.16 -35.93 -7.25
N ASP A 417 -12.54 -36.73 -6.25
CA ASP A 417 -11.59 -37.52 -5.45
C ASP A 417 -10.76 -38.51 -6.29
N THR A 418 -11.24 -38.87 -7.48
CA THR A 418 -10.54 -39.71 -8.45
C THR A 418 -9.37 -39.01 -9.12
N CYS A 419 -9.26 -37.68 -9.00
CA CYS A 419 -8.24 -36.89 -9.66
C CYS A 419 -7.06 -36.63 -8.72
N LYS A 420 -5.86 -36.73 -9.29
CA LYS A 420 -4.61 -36.43 -8.59
C LYS A 420 -4.64 -34.96 -8.17
N LYS A 421 -4.46 -34.68 -6.88
CA LYS A 421 -4.37 -33.31 -6.33
C LYS A 421 -3.02 -32.70 -6.70
N CYS A 422 -2.90 -32.25 -7.93
CA CYS A 422 -1.72 -31.56 -8.43
C CYS A 422 -2.12 -30.45 -9.41
N TYR A 423 -1.40 -29.33 -9.36
CA TYR A 423 -1.79 -28.08 -10.04
C TYR A 423 -0.65 -27.60 -10.95
N SER A 424 -0.26 -28.44 -11.90
CA SER A 424 0.85 -28.18 -12.81
C SER A 424 0.39 -28.30 -14.26
N CYS A 425 0.65 -27.27 -15.06
CA CYS A 425 0.42 -27.31 -16.51
C CYS A 425 1.44 -28.18 -17.27
N PHE A 426 2.44 -28.74 -16.57
CA PHE A 426 3.49 -29.57 -17.17
C PHE A 426 3.28 -31.07 -16.98
N ASP A 427 2.32 -31.47 -16.14
CA ASP A 427 2.00 -32.87 -15.86
C ASP A 427 0.58 -33.17 -16.37
N PRO A 428 0.42 -34.01 -17.42
CA PRO A 428 -0.89 -34.40 -17.93
C PRO A 428 -1.80 -35.06 -16.89
N GLU A 429 -1.25 -35.69 -15.85
CA GLU A 429 -2.04 -36.28 -14.76
C GLU A 429 -2.75 -35.20 -13.92
N CYS A 430 -2.25 -33.96 -13.94
CA CYS A 430 -2.85 -32.82 -13.25
C CYS A 430 -3.98 -32.15 -14.02
N ALA A 431 -4.20 -32.53 -15.28
CA ALA A 431 -5.18 -31.87 -16.14
C ALA A 431 -6.60 -31.88 -15.54
N CYS A 432 -6.97 -32.92 -14.79
CA CYS A 432 -8.28 -33.00 -14.14
C CYS A 432 -8.45 -31.98 -12.99
N ALA A 433 -7.36 -31.58 -12.33
CA ALA A 433 -7.40 -30.65 -11.20
C ALA A 433 -7.30 -29.18 -11.62
N LEU A 434 -7.19 -28.91 -12.93
CA LEU A 434 -7.03 -27.57 -13.48
C LEU A 434 -8.28 -27.15 -14.26
N PRO A 435 -8.72 -25.88 -14.18
CA PRO A 435 -9.85 -25.40 -14.97
C PRO A 435 -9.60 -25.56 -16.48
N PRO A 436 -10.62 -25.94 -17.26
CA PRO A 436 -10.50 -26.02 -18.71
C PRO A 436 -9.95 -24.71 -19.31
N GLY A 437 -8.97 -24.84 -20.20
CA GLY A 437 -8.34 -23.70 -20.88
C GLY A 437 -7.37 -22.87 -20.03
N PHE A 438 -7.23 -23.13 -18.72
CA PHE A 438 -6.29 -22.39 -17.85
C PHE A 438 -4.85 -22.50 -18.35
N CYS A 439 -4.34 -23.71 -18.56
CA CYS A 439 -2.97 -23.87 -19.05
C CYS A 439 -2.75 -23.25 -20.43
N ASP A 440 -3.74 -23.33 -21.32
CA ASP A 440 -3.64 -22.74 -22.65
C ASP A 440 -3.59 -21.20 -22.60
N SER A 441 -4.33 -20.58 -21.67
CA SER A 441 -4.27 -19.13 -21.46
C SER A 441 -2.89 -18.61 -21.03
N LEU A 442 -2.04 -19.47 -20.45
CA LEU A 442 -0.71 -19.08 -19.94
C LEU A 442 0.45 -19.33 -20.91
N LYS A 443 0.24 -20.12 -21.98
CA LYS A 443 1.31 -20.55 -22.90
C LYS A 443 1.93 -19.42 -23.74
N ASP A 444 1.18 -18.36 -24.00
CA ASP A 444 1.59 -17.27 -24.90
C ASP A 444 2.14 -16.03 -24.18
N GLY A 445 2.17 -16.01 -22.84
CA GLY A 445 2.52 -14.80 -22.06
C GLY A 445 1.59 -13.61 -22.30
N LYS A 446 0.41 -13.85 -22.87
CA LYS A 446 -0.62 -12.83 -23.17
C LYS A 446 -1.60 -12.59 -22.03
N THR A 447 -1.55 -13.43 -20.99
CA THR A 447 -2.33 -13.24 -19.78
C THR A 447 -1.66 -12.17 -18.95
N SER A 448 -2.18 -10.95 -19.06
CA SER A 448 -1.62 -9.78 -18.40
C SER A 448 -2.71 -8.85 -17.88
N MET A 449 -2.56 -8.44 -16.63
CA MET A 449 -3.26 -7.28 -16.09
C MET A 449 -2.54 -6.05 -16.63
N LEU A 450 -3.30 -5.13 -17.21
CA LEU A 450 -2.75 -3.90 -17.80
C LEU A 450 -3.24 -2.72 -16.99
N VAL A 451 -2.32 -1.99 -16.35
CA VAL A 451 -2.63 -0.75 -15.62
C VAL A 451 -2.22 0.42 -16.51
N ASP A 452 -3.19 1.23 -16.87
CA ASP A 452 -3.06 2.40 -17.73
C ASP A 452 -2.58 3.60 -16.92
N SER A 453 -3.31 3.91 -15.84
CA SER A 453 -2.98 5.03 -14.98
C SER A 453 -3.27 4.72 -13.51
N VAL A 454 -2.53 5.37 -12.64
CA VAL A 454 -2.80 5.48 -11.20
C VAL A 454 -2.83 6.95 -10.86
N ARG A 455 -3.90 7.39 -10.19
CA ARG A 455 -4.04 8.78 -9.74
C ARG A 455 -4.55 8.83 -8.31
N VAL A 456 -3.86 9.62 -7.48
CA VAL A 456 -4.23 9.87 -6.09
C VAL A 456 -4.41 11.37 -5.89
N TYR A 457 -5.60 11.75 -5.43
CA TYR A 457 -6.02 13.12 -5.18
C TYR A 457 -6.30 13.31 -3.69
N GLN A 458 -5.62 14.29 -3.07
CA GLN A 458 -5.84 14.65 -1.68
C GLN A 458 -6.12 16.16 -1.59
N SER A 459 -7.12 16.52 -0.78
CA SER A 459 -7.40 17.91 -0.47
C SER A 459 -6.40 18.43 0.56
N ASN A 460 -5.79 19.58 0.27
CA ASN A 460 -5.02 20.35 1.26
C ASN A 460 -5.94 21.15 2.21
N ASP A 461 -7.22 21.31 1.85
CA ASP A 461 -8.23 21.89 2.73
C ASP A 461 -8.85 20.78 3.58
N HIS A 462 -8.44 20.73 4.84
CA HIS A 462 -8.95 19.77 5.82
C HIS A 462 -10.42 19.98 6.21
N SER A 463 -11.01 21.13 5.87
CA SER A 463 -12.44 21.37 6.08
C SER A 463 -13.32 20.80 4.96
N ALA A 464 -12.71 20.36 3.86
CA ALA A 464 -13.41 19.80 2.70
C ALA A 464 -13.88 18.34 2.91
N HIS A 465 -13.46 17.70 4.00
CA HIS A 465 -13.82 16.31 4.32
C HIS A 465 -13.96 16.13 5.83
N VAL A 466 -14.60 15.04 6.25
CA VAL A 466 -14.62 14.61 7.66
C VAL A 466 -13.48 13.62 7.93
N GLY A 467 -13.29 13.27 9.20
CA GLY A 467 -12.21 12.37 9.62
C GLY A 467 -10.86 13.06 9.81
N ASN A 468 -9.80 12.24 9.83
CA ASN A 468 -8.43 12.66 10.01
C ASN A 468 -7.89 13.37 8.76
N LYS A 469 -6.88 14.22 8.97
CA LYS A 469 -6.21 14.94 7.89
C LYS A 469 -5.55 13.96 6.92
N HIS A 470 -5.69 14.23 5.63
CA HIS A 470 -4.88 13.57 4.61
C HIS A 470 -3.40 13.93 4.78
N THR A 471 -2.55 12.93 4.62
CA THR A 471 -1.09 13.03 4.63
C THR A 471 -0.55 12.35 3.37
N VAL A 472 0.47 12.96 2.76
CA VAL A 472 1.32 12.33 1.76
C VAL A 472 2.59 11.91 2.47
N GLY A 473 3.10 10.71 2.16
CA GLY A 473 4.35 10.17 2.67
C GLY A 473 4.16 9.06 3.69
N CYS A 474 5.27 8.38 3.98
CA CYS A 474 5.28 7.09 4.67
C CYS A 474 5.57 7.22 6.16
N ASP A 475 6.14 8.35 6.62
CA ASP A 475 6.55 8.58 8.02
C ASP A 475 6.00 9.90 8.58
N PRO A 476 4.69 10.18 8.48
CA PRO A 476 4.12 11.41 9.04
C PRO A 476 4.28 11.43 10.57
N ILE A 477 4.46 12.62 11.15
CA ILE A 477 4.64 12.82 12.61
C ILE A 477 3.49 12.19 13.43
N GLU A 478 2.27 12.27 12.91
CA GLU A 478 1.09 11.71 13.56
C GLU A 478 1.04 10.17 13.49
N TYR A 479 1.67 9.56 12.48
CA TYR A 479 1.69 8.12 12.24
C TYR A 479 3.10 7.65 11.81
N PRO A 480 4.12 7.74 12.69
CA PRO A 480 5.48 7.36 12.37
C PRO A 480 5.54 5.87 12.01
N THR A 481 6.43 5.51 11.08
CA THR A 481 6.71 4.11 10.70
C THR A 481 8.19 3.83 10.52
N ARG A 482 9.02 4.84 10.20
CA ARG A 482 10.39 4.62 9.73
C ARG A 482 11.27 3.93 10.77
N GLU A 483 11.37 4.51 11.96
CA GLU A 483 12.23 3.96 13.02
C GLU A 483 11.77 2.57 13.47
N PHE A 484 10.46 2.30 13.43
CA PHE A 484 9.91 0.99 13.73
C PHE A 484 10.33 -0.06 12.71
N ILE A 485 10.24 0.26 11.42
CA ILE A 485 10.69 -0.65 10.35
C ILE A 485 12.21 -0.88 10.45
N GLU A 486 13.00 0.18 10.67
CA GLU A 486 14.46 0.08 10.85
C GLU A 486 14.81 -0.76 12.09
N GLY A 487 14.08 -0.56 13.20
CA GLY A 487 14.27 -1.32 14.44
C GLY A 487 13.88 -2.79 14.37
N HIS A 488 13.09 -3.18 13.37
CA HIS A 488 12.60 -4.53 13.15
C HIS A 488 12.93 -5.05 11.75
N GLU A 489 14.02 -4.60 11.13
CA GLU A 489 14.32 -4.84 9.70
C GLU A 489 14.23 -6.32 9.29
N GLY A 490 14.61 -7.24 10.18
CA GLY A 490 14.55 -8.69 9.95
C GLY A 490 13.15 -9.23 9.67
N LEU A 491 12.08 -8.54 10.10
CA LEU A 491 10.69 -8.90 9.79
C LEU A 491 10.26 -8.48 8.38
N TYR A 492 10.98 -7.53 7.78
CA TYR A 492 10.69 -6.94 6.47
C TYR A 492 11.64 -7.43 5.37
N MET A 493 12.51 -8.38 5.68
CA MET A 493 13.55 -8.88 4.79
C MET A 493 13.48 -10.40 4.69
N ARG A 494 13.98 -10.96 3.59
CA ARG A 494 14.19 -12.40 3.52
C ARG A 494 15.41 -12.76 4.37
N PRO A 495 15.41 -13.90 5.07
CA PRO A 495 16.58 -14.35 5.83
C PRO A 495 17.78 -14.58 4.88
N LEU A 496 19.00 -14.69 5.40
CA LEU A 496 20.14 -15.20 4.60
C LEU A 496 19.76 -16.53 3.92
N PRO A 497 20.36 -16.93 2.79
CA PRO A 497 21.41 -16.28 2.03
C PRO A 497 20.90 -15.24 1.02
N PHE A 498 19.63 -14.83 1.07
CA PHE A 498 19.14 -13.76 0.21
C PHE A 498 19.95 -12.48 0.43
N SER A 499 20.23 -11.74 -0.64
CA SER A 499 21.11 -10.56 -0.62
C SER A 499 20.43 -9.29 -0.10
N ASP A 500 19.24 -9.40 0.49
CA ASP A 500 18.51 -8.29 1.06
C ASP A 500 19.37 -7.73 2.21
N LYS A 501 19.88 -6.49 2.08
CA LYS A 501 20.78 -5.88 3.07
C LYS A 501 20.08 -5.00 4.08
N HIS A 502 19.03 -4.30 3.64
CA HIS A 502 18.23 -3.38 4.44
C HIS A 502 16.79 -3.45 3.99
N ALA A 503 15.85 -3.27 4.93
CA ALA A 503 14.44 -3.18 4.62
C ALA A 503 14.12 -1.91 3.83
N LEU A 504 14.70 -0.78 4.24
CA LEU A 504 14.49 0.52 3.61
C LEU A 504 15.65 0.85 2.68
N LEU A 505 15.42 0.76 1.38
CA LEU A 505 16.38 1.17 0.36
C LEU A 505 16.22 2.65 0.01
N PRO A 506 17.32 3.35 -0.32
CA PRO A 506 17.23 4.71 -0.86
C PRO A 506 16.39 4.74 -2.14
N LEU A 507 15.59 5.79 -2.28
CA LEU A 507 14.84 6.03 -3.51
C LEU A 507 15.80 6.36 -4.65
N LYS A 508 15.55 5.77 -5.82
CA LYS A 508 16.37 6.02 -7.00
C LYS A 508 16.29 7.50 -7.41
N SER A 509 17.44 8.15 -7.52
CA SER A 509 17.56 9.56 -7.90
C SER A 509 18.60 9.68 -9.02
N GLY A 510 18.13 9.76 -10.26
CA GLY A 510 18.97 9.82 -11.45
C GLY A 510 19.48 8.46 -11.94
N GLY A 511 20.46 8.50 -12.83
CA GLY A 511 21.12 7.32 -13.42
C GLY A 511 20.54 6.84 -14.75
N GLY A 512 19.43 7.42 -15.24
CA GLY A 512 18.89 7.12 -16.55
C GLY A 512 19.75 7.71 -17.66
N GLU A 513 20.05 6.93 -18.71
CA GLU A 513 20.86 7.39 -19.84
C GLU A 513 20.15 8.54 -20.58
N CYS A 514 20.87 9.63 -20.82
CA CYS A 514 20.35 10.84 -21.44
C CYS A 514 21.28 11.33 -22.55
N LYS A 515 20.75 12.12 -23.49
CA LYS A 515 21.53 12.83 -24.50
C LYS A 515 21.56 14.33 -24.23
N THR A 516 20.47 14.86 -23.66
CA THR A 516 20.28 16.28 -23.35
C THR A 516 19.58 16.44 -22.01
N ASP A 517 19.66 17.63 -21.42
CA ASP A 517 18.96 17.95 -20.16
C ASP A 517 17.43 17.71 -20.26
N GLN A 518 16.85 17.87 -21.44
CA GLN A 518 15.41 17.61 -21.67
C GLN A 518 15.01 16.15 -21.43
N ASP A 519 15.94 15.20 -21.57
CA ASP A 519 15.69 13.80 -21.28
C ASP A 519 15.53 13.57 -19.77
N CYS A 520 16.07 14.48 -18.95
CA CYS A 520 16.19 14.39 -17.51
C CYS A 520 15.14 15.18 -16.74
N GLY A 521 14.04 15.62 -17.36
CA GLY A 521 12.98 16.34 -16.65
C GLY A 521 13.53 17.59 -15.94
N GLU A 522 13.48 17.60 -14.61
CA GLU A 522 13.98 18.70 -13.76
C GLU A 522 15.43 18.50 -13.30
N GLY A 523 16.07 17.41 -13.73
CA GLY A 523 17.50 17.15 -13.54
C GLY A 523 18.36 17.64 -14.70
N VAL A 524 19.66 17.35 -14.61
CA VAL A 524 20.65 17.69 -15.64
C VAL A 524 21.27 16.43 -16.22
N CYS A 525 21.58 16.46 -17.52
CA CYS A 525 22.26 15.38 -18.21
C CYS A 525 23.77 15.54 -18.05
N THR A 526 24.37 14.70 -17.21
CA THR A 526 25.77 14.81 -16.79
C THR A 526 26.56 13.57 -17.17
N LYS A 527 27.86 13.69 -17.42
CA LYS A 527 28.71 12.52 -17.63
C LYS A 527 28.81 11.72 -16.33
N GLU A 528 28.68 10.41 -16.42
CA GLU A 528 28.74 9.52 -15.25
C GLU A 528 30.06 9.68 -14.48
N SER A 529 31.16 9.91 -15.19
CA SER A 529 32.49 10.20 -14.62
C SER A 529 32.54 11.48 -13.76
N GLU A 530 31.60 12.40 -13.91
CA GLU A 530 31.50 13.63 -13.10
C GLU A 530 30.77 13.39 -11.77
N LEU A 531 29.98 12.31 -11.67
CA LEU A 531 29.20 11.94 -10.48
C LEU A 531 29.89 10.91 -9.61
N SER A 532 30.72 10.05 -10.19
CA SER A 532 31.49 9.04 -9.47
C SER A 532 32.94 9.11 -9.90
N PHE A 533 33.81 9.42 -8.92
CA PHE A 533 35.27 9.48 -9.11
C PHE A 533 35.87 8.16 -9.65
N TRP A 534 35.18 7.04 -9.46
CA TRP A 534 35.65 5.71 -9.84
C TRP A 534 35.10 5.22 -11.19
N SER A 535 34.22 5.98 -11.85
CA SER A 535 33.62 5.59 -13.12
C SER A 535 34.43 6.11 -14.31
N GLU A 536 34.95 5.20 -15.14
CA GLU A 536 35.57 5.51 -16.44
C GLU A 536 34.53 5.53 -17.59
N SER A 537 33.24 5.43 -17.26
CA SER A 537 32.15 5.42 -18.22
C SER A 537 32.03 6.75 -18.96
N THR A 538 31.92 6.69 -20.29
CA THR A 538 31.66 7.87 -21.14
C THR A 538 30.17 8.17 -21.30
N LYS A 539 29.30 7.39 -20.65
CA LYS A 539 27.85 7.57 -20.72
C LYS A 539 27.43 8.86 -20.03
N THR A 540 26.41 9.49 -20.59
CA THR A 540 25.71 10.61 -19.98
C THR A 540 24.43 10.10 -19.32
N ILE A 541 24.24 10.48 -18.06
CA ILE A 541 23.13 10.07 -17.22
C ILE A 541 22.47 11.26 -16.54
N CYS A 542 21.19 11.12 -16.23
CA CYS A 542 20.45 12.14 -15.50
C CYS A 542 20.91 12.22 -14.05
N ASN A 543 21.19 13.42 -13.57
CA ASN A 543 21.41 13.74 -12.17
C ASN A 543 20.30 14.67 -11.69
N CYS A 544 19.50 14.20 -10.73
CA CYS A 544 18.39 15.00 -10.21
C CYS A 544 18.87 16.11 -9.26
N GLY A 545 20.05 15.98 -8.65
CA GLY A 545 20.59 16.95 -7.70
C GLY A 545 19.61 17.27 -6.56
N LYS A 546 19.41 18.56 -6.28
CA LYS A 546 18.45 19.08 -5.28
C LYS A 546 17.17 19.64 -5.92
N SER A 547 16.80 19.15 -7.11
CA SER A 547 15.62 19.63 -7.85
C SER A 547 14.29 19.38 -7.12
N GLY A 548 14.26 18.50 -6.12
CA GLY A 548 13.01 17.99 -5.56
C GLY A 548 12.33 16.99 -6.50
N TYR A 549 13.11 16.35 -7.39
CA TYR A 549 12.68 15.27 -8.27
C TYR A 549 13.59 14.05 -8.11
N MET A 550 13.03 12.88 -8.40
CA MET A 550 13.63 11.57 -8.30
C MET A 550 13.22 10.68 -9.48
N GLY A 551 13.68 9.43 -9.47
CA GLY A 551 13.58 8.48 -10.57
C GLY A 551 14.77 8.58 -11.51
N SER A 552 14.92 7.57 -12.36
CA SER A 552 16.04 7.46 -13.30
C SER A 552 16.22 8.71 -14.16
N TYR A 553 15.11 9.35 -14.53
CA TYR A 553 15.05 10.52 -15.41
C TYR A 553 14.59 11.80 -14.71
N CYS A 554 14.51 11.82 -13.37
CA CYS A 554 14.10 13.01 -12.59
C CYS A 554 12.76 13.62 -13.02
N LYS A 555 11.81 12.76 -13.41
CA LYS A 555 10.44 13.15 -13.82
C LYS A 555 9.42 12.97 -12.72
N THR A 556 9.79 12.26 -11.65
CA THR A 556 8.93 12.01 -10.50
C THR A 556 9.24 13.07 -9.47
N LYS A 557 8.27 13.89 -9.05
CA LYS A 557 8.47 14.79 -7.92
C LYS A 557 8.84 13.96 -6.70
N THR A 558 9.78 14.42 -5.88
CA THR A 558 10.02 13.77 -4.60
C THR A 558 8.74 13.91 -3.79
N TYR A 559 8.02 12.80 -3.59
CA TYR A 559 6.87 12.74 -2.68
C TYR A 559 7.43 12.76 -1.25
N HIS A 560 8.07 13.85 -0.88
CA HIS A 560 8.32 14.13 0.52
C HIS A 560 6.97 14.28 1.19
N ASP A 561 6.90 13.81 2.43
CA ASP A 561 5.93 14.36 3.38
C ASP A 561 5.93 15.89 3.19
N ASP A 562 4.75 16.51 3.04
CA ASP A 562 4.65 17.98 2.85
C ASP A 562 5.28 18.77 4.03
N LYS A 563 5.67 18.05 5.08
CA LYS A 563 6.40 18.46 6.29
C LYS A 563 7.56 17.47 6.52
N PRO A 564 8.61 17.83 7.28
CA PRO A 564 9.59 16.84 7.72
C PRO A 564 8.88 15.65 8.37
N GLY A 565 9.24 14.42 7.99
CA GLY A 565 8.73 13.20 8.61
C GLY A 565 9.10 13.14 10.09
N ALA A 566 8.52 12.19 10.83
CA ALA A 566 8.75 12.03 12.26
C ALA A 566 10.26 11.98 12.59
N TYR A 567 11.00 11.17 11.84
CA TYR A 567 12.45 11.06 11.97
C TYR A 567 13.20 12.39 11.74
N ASP A 568 12.86 13.10 10.67
CA ASP A 568 13.52 14.37 10.33
C ASP A 568 13.20 15.46 11.35
N TYR A 569 11.98 15.45 11.91
CA TYR A 569 11.57 16.36 12.97
C TYR A 569 12.36 16.11 14.25
N GLU A 570 12.53 14.84 14.65
CA GLU A 570 13.35 14.48 15.80
C GLU A 570 14.80 14.91 15.62
N LEU A 571 15.43 14.63 14.48
CA LEU A 571 16.81 15.05 14.19
C LEU A 571 16.99 16.59 14.29
N ASN A 572 16.03 17.36 13.78
CA ASN A 572 16.13 18.82 13.77
C ASN A 572 15.85 19.46 15.13
N THR A 573 15.03 18.83 15.99
CA THR A 573 14.75 19.33 17.34
C THR A 573 15.81 18.90 18.36
N SER A 574 16.52 17.80 18.13
CA SER A 574 17.39 17.15 19.12
C SER A 574 18.88 17.48 19.06
N TRP A 575 19.32 18.38 18.16
CA TRP A 575 20.76 18.72 18.02
C TRP A 575 21.44 19.23 19.31
N PHE A 576 20.67 19.82 20.24
CA PHE A 576 21.21 20.40 21.48
C PHE A 576 21.02 19.50 22.72
N LEU A 577 19.94 18.71 22.79
CA LEU A 577 19.55 18.00 24.02
C LEU A 577 20.11 16.57 24.12
N ASN A 578 20.30 15.86 22.99
CA ASN A 578 20.74 14.46 23.02
C ASN A 578 22.26 14.25 23.16
N ARG A 579 23.08 15.31 23.14
CA ARG A 579 24.52 15.22 23.45
C ARG A 579 24.86 15.45 24.92
N VAL A 580 23.89 15.79 25.76
CA VAL A 580 24.08 15.89 27.21
C VAL A 580 23.08 14.97 27.87
N SER A 581 23.44 13.69 27.98
CA SER A 581 22.86 12.82 29.00
C SER A 581 23.23 13.42 30.35
N ILE A 582 22.33 14.23 30.91
CA ILE A 582 22.43 14.63 32.32
C ILE A 582 22.07 13.38 33.10
N PRO A 583 23.03 12.66 33.74
CA PRO A 583 22.67 11.54 34.59
C PRO A 583 21.70 12.07 35.64
N TYR A 584 20.67 11.29 35.99
CA TYR A 584 19.74 11.64 37.06
C TYR A 584 20.52 12.07 38.31
N ILE A 585 20.51 13.37 38.61
CA ILE A 585 21.12 13.93 39.81
C ILE A 585 20.02 13.91 40.87
N PRO A 586 20.15 13.13 41.96
CA PRO A 586 19.20 13.18 43.07
C PRO A 586 19.04 14.62 43.55
N VAL A 587 17.82 15.02 43.91
CA VAL A 587 17.47 16.40 44.24
C VAL A 587 18.38 16.95 45.37
N GLU A 588 18.84 16.08 46.26
CA GLU A 588 19.79 16.40 47.33
C GLU A 588 21.16 16.82 46.81
N LEU A 589 21.66 16.15 45.76
CA LEU A 589 22.94 16.43 45.10
C LEU A 589 22.87 17.71 44.27
N ALA A 590 21.74 17.95 43.60
CA ALA A 590 21.47 19.20 42.88
C ALA A 590 21.40 20.39 43.86
N GLY A 591 20.75 20.22 45.00
CA GLY A 591 20.71 21.20 46.08
C GLY A 591 22.11 21.53 46.63
N PHE A 592 22.96 20.52 46.82
CA PHE A 592 24.35 20.71 47.25
C PHE A 592 25.19 21.47 46.23
N LEU A 593 25.03 21.18 44.93
CA LEU A 593 25.74 21.85 43.85
C LEU A 593 25.35 23.34 43.75
N VAL A 594 24.05 23.64 43.87
CA VAL A 594 23.56 25.02 43.89
C VAL A 594 24.09 25.78 45.12
N ALA A 595 24.10 25.14 46.29
CA ALA A 595 24.65 25.73 47.51
C ALA A 595 26.17 26.01 47.42
N LEU A 596 26.93 25.09 46.81
CA LEU A 596 28.37 25.26 46.55
C LEU A 596 28.65 26.42 45.60
N ILE A 597 27.89 26.52 44.50
CA ILE A 597 28.01 27.62 43.53
C ILE A 597 27.66 28.95 44.18
N ALA A 598 26.55 29.01 44.93
CA ALA A 598 26.16 30.21 45.67
C ALA A 598 27.21 30.61 46.72
N GLY A 599 27.80 29.63 47.41
CA GLY A 599 28.90 29.83 48.35
C GLY A 599 30.17 30.38 47.68
N PHE A 600 30.54 29.85 46.51
CA PHE A 600 31.68 30.34 45.73
C PHE A 600 31.48 31.76 45.23
N ILE A 601 30.28 32.08 44.72
CA ILE A 601 29.91 33.43 44.29
C ILE A 601 29.94 34.39 45.49
N GLY A 602 29.39 34.00 46.63
CA GLY A 602 29.42 34.78 47.87
C GLY A 602 30.86 35.07 48.33
N ALA A 603 31.72 34.05 48.36
CA ALA A 603 33.12 34.19 48.72
C ALA A 603 33.89 35.08 47.75
N PHE A 604 33.63 34.97 46.45
CA PHE A 604 34.22 35.82 45.41
C PHE A 604 33.81 37.29 45.57
N VAL A 605 32.53 37.57 45.84
CA VAL A 605 32.03 38.93 46.10
C VAL A 605 32.64 39.53 47.37
N VAL A 606 32.79 38.74 48.44
CA VAL A 606 33.45 39.19 49.69
C VAL A 606 34.93 39.49 49.44
N THR A 607 35.62 38.68 48.63
CA THR A 607 37.02 38.87 48.29
C THR A 607 37.23 40.13 47.43
N LEU A 608 36.32 40.39 46.48
CA LEU A 608 36.32 41.62 45.68
C LEU A 608 36.04 42.87 46.54
N LYS A 609 35.16 42.78 47.55
CA LYS A 609 34.94 43.88 48.51
C LYS A 609 36.16 44.14 49.39
N LYS A 610 36.88 43.11 49.86
CA LYS A 610 38.12 43.28 50.62
C LYS A 610 39.24 43.93 49.79
N LYS A 611 39.37 43.57 48.51
CA LYS A 611 40.37 44.17 47.60
C LYS A 611 40.10 45.65 47.28
N LYS A 612 38.85 46.10 47.37
CA LYS A 612 38.47 47.51 47.11
C LYS A 612 38.70 48.43 48.33
N ILE A 613 38.89 47.88 49.54
CA ILE A 613 39.15 48.65 50.77
C ILE A 613 40.66 48.89 51.00
N SER A 614 41.54 48.10 50.39
CA SER A 614 42.99 48.33 50.40
C SER A 614 43.45 49.10 49.15
N GLY A 615 42.97 50.33 48.98
CA GLY A 615 43.52 51.27 48.01
C GLY A 615 44.75 51.97 48.58
N GLY A 616 45.91 51.85 47.91
CA GLY A 616 47.15 52.49 48.33
C GLY A 616 48.16 52.69 47.20
N THR A 617 48.06 53.87 46.59
CA THR A 617 49.12 54.68 45.93
C THR A 617 49.57 54.42 44.49
N TYR A 618 49.43 55.51 43.73
CA TYR A 618 49.81 55.87 42.36
C TYR A 618 51.32 55.84 42.05
N ARG A 619 51.67 55.57 40.77
CA ARG A 619 52.32 56.53 39.83
C ARG A 619 52.80 55.81 38.54
N GLY A 620 52.35 56.30 37.38
CA GLY A 620 53.22 56.78 36.30
C GLY A 620 53.59 55.68 35.28
N ILE A 621 53.79 55.86 33.98
CA ILE A 621 54.00 56.99 33.07
C ILE A 621 53.61 56.49 31.66
N ALA A 622 53.27 57.43 30.77
CA ALA A 622 52.88 57.30 29.38
C ALA A 622 53.96 56.73 28.41
N GLY A 623 53.52 56.40 27.19
CA GLY A 623 54.37 56.21 25.99
C GLY A 623 53.72 55.22 25.01
N ASN A 624 52.89 55.70 24.07
CA ASN A 624 53.19 56.05 22.68
C ASN A 624 53.44 54.88 21.70
N GLU A 625 52.60 54.88 20.66
CA GLU A 625 52.84 54.59 19.23
C GLU A 625 53.83 53.47 18.82
N MET A 626 53.38 52.52 17.99
CA MET A 626 53.60 52.57 16.53
C MET A 626 53.09 51.30 15.83
N THR A 627 52.59 51.57 14.63
CA THR A 627 52.03 50.73 13.56
C THR A 627 53.03 49.74 12.90
N PRO A 628 52.54 48.86 11.99
CA PRO A 628 53.07 47.52 11.76
C PRO A 628 53.95 47.37 10.50
N GLN A 629 54.75 46.31 10.44
CA GLN A 629 55.26 45.72 9.19
C GLN A 629 55.33 44.19 9.33
N PHE A 630 54.56 43.44 8.53
CA PHE A 630 54.86 42.97 7.18
C PHE A 630 55.92 41.85 7.09
N ASN A 631 55.43 40.68 6.64
CA ASN A 631 56.04 39.78 5.67
C ASN A 631 57.37 39.07 6.02
N LYS A 632 57.36 37.74 6.13
CA LYS A 632 57.59 36.79 5.00
C LYS A 632 57.92 35.37 5.49
N ARG A 633 57.20 34.41 4.87
CA ARG A 633 57.66 33.16 4.21
C ARG A 633 58.49 32.11 4.96
N ARG A 634 57.98 30.87 4.83
CA ARG A 634 58.65 29.58 4.48
C ARG A 634 59.59 29.01 5.57
N ALA A 635 59.77 27.72 5.79
CA ALA A 635 59.46 26.50 5.03
C ALA A 635 59.39 25.28 5.98
N PHE A 636 58.87 24.19 5.43
CA PHE A 636 58.99 22.80 5.85
C PHE A 636 60.39 22.36 6.32
N HIS A 637 60.44 21.53 7.37
CA HIS A 637 61.08 20.20 7.35
C HIS A 637 60.91 19.49 8.71
N ARG A 638 60.04 18.47 8.78
CA ARG A 638 60.37 17.04 8.91
C ARG A 638 59.10 16.22 9.05
#